data_AF-A0AAE0R5W2-F1
#
_entry.id   AF-A0AAE0R5W2-F1
#
_cell.length_a   1.000
_cell.length_b   1.000
_cell.length_c   1.000
_cell.angle_alpha   90.00
_cell.angle_beta   90.00
_cell.angle_gamma   90.00
#
_symmetry.space_group_name_H-M   'P 1'
#
loop_
_entity.id
_entity.type
_entity.pdbx_description
1 polymer ?
#
loop_
_entity_poly.entity_id
_entity_poly.type
_entity_poly.pdbx_seq_one_letter_code
_entity_poly.pdbx_strand_id
1 'polypeptide(L)'
;MVSTSSSMCLERSPAVRPLAGKSRINNACVLLGFRSAGVTSHDFGALLGGNLRILKNIILQDGAEFTKVWTKSSKSIISYESGRIYFENYRCSYTSLTPQPQLLYEMPKRSKAEKIEDSLLCQCPLDKTLPWALEQKPSLLALTANNWLYHLSADTGQTLHRVYLSPHFKFRSVGWDVSQETFYVKSVQHKQTPLARQAGVEKNVLMHLAIFKVFPLDVIGVLEINKKVFGKSVVDVLLSQGVLAVSHSSKCVKLYSLEYIVKKFRTKKLVLGQECDLYGARGIVGDTPYGIPVNIHIKECPPALFEMSYLDNGIQIGGHPWHYIYTPNHKRHRGTHHICSIIDGALAKNGVQDMKCDSLEEDWIFFHPDDSGRIIHAGPSNIKVLKIKAEKEFSSEYEVVCDFSIIASREDSATSQVTVTSSGRTVKKRIQHLEDDPDQETFKMVKYEDELDLLAIVDVRQTEDEGQASVRLHNNKSGTLLKKIALQEPWDVVNTTDMENHRPFLVLLFFAFAVGFIAVVFVLRWVLHFREGLAWDGGAKEFNWHPLLAVTGFIFLQGIAIVVYRLPWTWKCSKLMMKLIHAGLNVLAFILAVISLVAVFDFHNVQNIPNMYSLHSWVGLITVILFSLQIVLGLCIFLLPVSPGYLDKRAVFLPIHVFSGLFIFTTVIATALMGITEKLIFGLKDPTYKDSPPEATFVNVLGLLIALFGALILWIATRPSWKRPSEQLLHTLHNNEPASDSTKTDTAMSERHDPEPNSETRRGDGKTEE
;
A
#
# COMPACT_ATOMS: atom_id res chain seq x y z
N MET A 1 54.60 20.36 29.16
CA MET A 1 55.32 19.89 30.36
C MET A 1 54.33 19.05 31.15
N VAL A 2 54.17 17.75 30.87
CA VAL A 2 54.96 16.60 31.39
C VAL A 2 55.08 16.58 32.92
N SER A 3 54.27 15.73 33.57
CA SER A 3 54.68 14.76 34.60
C SER A 3 53.48 13.80 34.83
N THR A 4 53.50 12.50 34.48
CA THR A 4 54.19 11.32 35.05
C THR A 4 54.02 11.12 36.57
N SER A 5 53.17 10.16 36.93
CA SER A 5 53.39 9.23 38.06
C SER A 5 52.65 7.92 37.72
N SER A 6 53.37 6.89 37.26
CA SER A 6 54.10 5.86 38.02
C SER A 6 53.21 4.65 38.32
N SER A 7 53.44 3.58 37.56
CA SER A 7 52.81 2.28 37.68
C SER A 7 53.33 1.53 38.90
N MET A 8 52.44 0.95 39.71
CA MET A 8 52.79 -0.13 40.63
C MET A 8 52.36 -1.46 40.00
N CYS A 9 53.37 -2.24 39.60
CA CYS A 9 53.26 -3.66 39.32
C CYS A 9 52.90 -4.41 40.61
N LEU A 10 51.81 -5.17 40.57
CA LEU A 10 51.57 -6.30 41.46
C LEU A 10 51.50 -7.55 40.59
N GLU A 11 52.33 -8.51 40.96
CA GLU A 11 52.70 -9.71 40.22
C GLU A 11 51.49 -10.56 39.80
N ARG A 12 51.41 -10.87 38.51
CA ARG A 12 50.52 -11.93 38.00
C ARG A 12 51.17 -13.28 38.26
N SER A 13 50.49 -14.09 39.07
CA SER A 13 50.70 -15.55 39.21
C SER A 13 50.74 -16.24 37.83
N PRO A 14 51.52 -17.32 37.62
CA PRO A 14 51.76 -17.87 36.31
C PRO A 14 50.47 -18.43 35.70
N ALA A 15 50.25 -18.08 34.43
CA ALA A 15 49.12 -18.52 33.64
C ALA A 15 48.98 -20.05 33.66
N VAL A 16 47.89 -20.53 34.26
CA VAL A 16 47.35 -21.84 33.92
C VAL A 16 46.87 -21.73 32.47
N ARG A 17 47.59 -22.39 31.55
CA ARG A 17 47.15 -22.57 30.16
C ARG A 17 45.71 -23.11 30.20
N PRO A 18 44.72 -22.45 29.57
CA PRO A 18 43.44 -23.09 29.39
C PRO A 18 43.65 -24.29 28.47
N LEU A 19 43.32 -25.47 28.98
CA LEU A 19 43.23 -26.71 28.22
C LEU A 19 42.49 -26.45 26.91
N ALA A 20 43.18 -26.74 25.81
CA ALA A 20 42.59 -26.84 24.49
C ALA A 20 41.45 -27.87 24.55
N GLY A 21 40.28 -27.48 24.04
CA GLY A 21 39.12 -28.37 23.89
C GLY A 21 37.93 -28.10 24.81
N LYS A 22 37.41 -26.86 24.87
CA LYS A 22 36.00 -26.69 25.24
C LYS A 22 35.14 -26.93 23.99
N SER A 23 34.65 -28.16 23.84
CA SER A 23 33.45 -28.43 23.07
C SER A 23 32.38 -27.41 23.49
N ARG A 24 31.92 -26.57 22.56
CA ARG A 24 30.81 -25.63 22.82
C ARG A 24 29.58 -26.48 23.10
N ILE A 25 29.21 -26.63 24.37
CA ILE A 25 27.94 -27.23 24.76
C ILE A 25 26.82 -26.34 24.19
N ASN A 26 26.23 -26.78 23.08
CA ASN A 26 25.14 -26.07 22.39
C ASN A 26 23.75 -26.55 22.85
N ASN A 27 23.68 -27.58 23.70
CA ASN A 27 22.41 -28.13 24.16
C ASN A 27 21.72 -27.18 25.16
N ALA A 28 20.56 -26.64 24.78
CA ALA A 28 19.78 -25.71 25.59
C ALA A 28 19.39 -26.28 26.96
N CYS A 29 19.07 -27.58 27.05
CA CYS A 29 18.70 -28.23 28.31
C CYS A 29 19.86 -28.24 29.32
N VAL A 30 21.09 -28.45 28.84
CA VAL A 30 22.29 -28.42 29.69
C VAL A 30 22.58 -27.01 30.18
N LEU A 31 22.44 -26.00 29.32
CA LEU A 31 22.61 -24.60 29.68
C LEU A 31 21.53 -24.12 30.67
N LEU A 32 20.28 -24.57 30.50
CA LEU A 32 19.19 -24.33 31.45
C LEU A 32 19.47 -24.97 32.81
N GLY A 33 20.02 -26.20 32.83
CA GLY A 33 20.44 -26.88 34.05
C GLY A 33 21.57 -26.16 34.79
N PHE A 34 22.57 -25.63 34.06
CA PHE A 34 23.60 -24.78 34.67
C PHE A 34 23.03 -23.48 35.22
N ARG A 35 22.10 -22.86 34.49
CA ARG A 35 21.41 -21.64 34.94
C ARG A 35 20.60 -21.88 36.22
N SER A 36 19.82 -22.98 36.28
CA SER A 36 19.02 -23.31 37.47
C SER A 36 19.88 -23.68 38.67
N ALA A 37 21.07 -24.25 38.45
CA ALA A 37 22.07 -24.53 39.47
C ALA A 37 22.89 -23.29 39.91
N GLY A 38 22.59 -22.09 39.39
CA GLY A 38 23.32 -20.86 39.72
C GLY A 38 24.73 -20.77 39.15
N VAL A 39 25.09 -21.63 38.19
CA VAL A 39 26.39 -21.63 37.50
C VAL A 39 26.34 -20.60 36.37
N THR A 40 26.36 -19.33 36.75
CA THR A 40 26.26 -18.19 35.82
C THR A 40 27.37 -17.18 36.04
N SER A 41 27.64 -16.34 35.03
CA SER A 41 28.52 -15.18 35.20
C SER A 41 27.94 -14.24 36.26
N HIS A 42 28.81 -13.65 37.09
CA HIS A 42 28.44 -12.56 38.00
C HIS A 42 28.26 -11.22 37.27
N ASP A 43 28.73 -11.13 36.03
CA ASP A 43 28.52 -9.98 35.16
C ASP A 43 27.12 -10.05 34.51
N PHE A 44 26.32 -8.99 34.69
CA PHE A 44 24.95 -8.92 34.20
C PHE A 44 24.87 -9.00 32.67
N GLY A 45 25.80 -8.37 31.95
CA GLY A 45 25.84 -8.41 30.49
C GLY A 45 26.11 -9.82 29.97
N ALA A 46 27.10 -10.51 30.54
CA ALA A 46 27.40 -11.90 30.22
C ALA A 46 26.25 -12.86 30.59
N LEU A 47 25.54 -12.61 31.70
CA LEU A 47 24.36 -13.36 32.09
C LEU A 47 23.21 -13.17 31.09
N LEU A 48 22.91 -11.93 30.71
CA LEU A 48 21.87 -11.60 29.74
C LEU A 48 22.19 -12.23 28.37
N GLY A 49 23.42 -12.06 27.88
CA GLY A 49 23.87 -12.69 26.64
C GLY A 49 23.81 -14.22 26.70
N GLY A 50 24.09 -14.81 27.86
CA GLY A 50 23.88 -16.25 28.11
C GLY A 50 22.41 -16.65 28.00
N ASN A 51 21.50 -15.90 28.61
CA ASN A 51 20.05 -16.15 28.58
C ASN A 51 19.48 -16.02 27.16
N LEU A 52 19.85 -14.96 26.43
CA LEU A 52 19.43 -14.74 25.05
C LEU A 52 19.96 -15.85 24.12
N ARG A 53 21.18 -16.34 24.37
CA ARG A 53 21.71 -17.50 23.64
C ARG A 53 20.93 -18.78 23.93
N ILE A 54 20.49 -19.00 25.17
CA ILE A 54 19.61 -20.12 25.51
C ILE A 54 18.28 -19.99 24.76
N LEU A 55 17.66 -18.81 24.80
CA LEU A 55 16.40 -18.52 24.11
C LEU A 55 16.52 -18.75 22.59
N LYS A 56 17.58 -18.21 21.98
CA LYS A 56 17.92 -18.44 20.57
C LYS A 56 18.02 -19.93 20.26
N ASN A 57 18.71 -20.71 21.09
CA ASN A 57 18.84 -22.16 20.88
C ASN A 57 17.50 -22.90 21.01
N ILE A 58 16.60 -22.47 21.90
CA ILE A 58 15.26 -23.05 22.06
C ILE A 58 14.42 -22.77 20.81
N ILE A 59 14.40 -21.52 20.35
CA ILE A 59 13.64 -21.11 19.15
C ILE A 59 14.12 -21.88 17.91
N LEU A 60 15.43 -22.07 17.78
CA LEU A 60 16.07 -22.74 16.64
C LEU A 60 16.12 -24.27 16.76
N GLN A 61 15.59 -24.87 17.83
CA GLN A 61 15.60 -26.32 18.00
C GLN A 61 14.71 -27.00 16.94
N ASP A 62 15.20 -28.09 16.32
CA ASP A 62 14.49 -28.79 15.22
C ASP A 62 13.10 -29.29 15.63
N GLY A 63 12.95 -29.74 16.88
CA GLY A 63 11.67 -30.22 17.42
C GLY A 63 10.75 -29.13 18.00
N ALA A 64 11.13 -27.84 17.92
CA ALA A 64 10.27 -26.76 18.40
C ALA A 64 9.25 -26.36 17.33
N GLU A 65 7.98 -26.68 17.55
CA GLU A 65 6.88 -26.32 16.65
C GLU A 65 6.20 -25.02 17.11
N PHE A 66 5.81 -24.19 16.14
CA PHE A 66 5.00 -23.01 16.41
C PHE A 66 3.53 -23.39 16.26
N THR A 67 2.78 -23.28 17.35
CA THR A 67 1.34 -23.56 17.37
C THR A 67 0.55 -22.26 17.46
N LYS A 68 -0.60 -22.24 16.79
CA LYS A 68 -1.54 -21.14 16.88
C LYS A 68 -2.16 -21.12 18.27
N VAL A 69 -1.81 -20.11 19.08
CA VAL A 69 -2.33 -19.95 20.45
C VAL A 69 -3.57 -19.06 20.53
N TRP A 70 -3.72 -18.10 19.60
CA TRP A 70 -4.79 -17.09 19.64
C TRP A 70 -4.95 -16.34 18.32
N THR A 71 -6.19 -15.97 17.99
CA THR A 71 -6.52 -15.10 16.83
C THR A 71 -7.57 -14.08 17.23
N LYS A 72 -7.40 -12.85 16.77
CA LYS A 72 -8.40 -11.79 16.91
C LYS A 72 -8.35 -10.84 15.71
N SER A 73 -9.51 -10.50 15.17
CA SER A 73 -9.66 -9.55 14.07
C SER A 73 -9.99 -8.15 14.60
N SER A 74 -9.53 -7.10 13.90
CA SER A 74 -9.91 -5.71 14.18
C SER A 74 -10.13 -4.94 12.89
N LYS A 75 -11.09 -3.99 12.94
CA LYS A 75 -11.36 -3.04 11.85
C LYS A 75 -10.41 -1.84 11.86
N SER A 76 -9.67 -1.65 12.94
CA SER A 76 -8.63 -0.63 13.07
C SER A 76 -7.26 -1.29 13.08
N ILE A 77 -6.21 -0.51 12.79
CA ILE A 77 -4.82 -0.95 12.83
C ILE A 77 -4.53 -1.61 14.18
N ILE A 78 -3.87 -2.77 14.13
CA ILE A 78 -3.37 -3.49 15.30
C ILE A 78 -1.91 -3.06 15.48
N SER A 79 -1.58 -2.53 16.66
CA SER A 79 -0.20 -2.17 17.00
C SER A 79 0.37 -3.21 17.96
N TYR A 80 1.64 -3.58 17.79
CA TYR A 80 2.39 -4.44 18.71
C TYR A 80 3.61 -3.69 19.22
N GLU A 81 3.74 -3.54 20.54
CA GLU A 81 4.87 -2.86 21.17
C GLU A 81 5.23 -3.55 22.48
N SER A 82 6.47 -4.02 22.60
CA SER A 82 7.05 -4.64 23.81
C SER A 82 6.12 -5.63 24.53
N GLY A 83 5.62 -6.63 23.80
CA GLY A 83 4.76 -7.68 24.35
C GLY A 83 3.32 -7.24 24.62
N ARG A 84 2.88 -6.10 24.10
CA ARG A 84 1.49 -5.62 24.16
C ARG A 84 0.90 -5.50 22.77
N ILE A 85 -0.34 -5.96 22.62
CA ILE A 85 -1.11 -5.92 21.38
C ILE A 85 -2.29 -4.97 21.59
N TYR A 86 -2.29 -3.87 20.85
CA TYR A 86 -3.31 -2.82 20.94
C TYR A 86 -4.33 -2.94 19.81
N PHE A 87 -5.60 -2.82 20.18
CA PHE A 87 -6.76 -2.87 19.30
C PHE A 87 -7.59 -1.59 19.43
N GLU A 88 -8.43 -1.34 18.42
CA GLU A 88 -9.41 -0.24 18.43
C GLU A 88 -8.80 1.15 18.74
N ASN A 89 -7.62 1.44 18.17
CA ASN A 89 -6.82 2.66 18.44
C ASN A 89 -6.43 2.79 19.92
N TYR A 90 -5.70 1.80 20.45
CA TYR A 90 -5.20 1.77 21.83
C TYR A 90 -6.28 1.71 22.92
N ARG A 91 -7.55 1.50 22.55
CA ARG A 91 -8.65 1.38 23.52
C ARG A 91 -8.64 0.06 24.26
N CYS A 92 -8.18 -0.99 23.61
CA CYS A 92 -8.12 -2.34 24.15
C CYS A 92 -6.69 -2.86 24.00
N SER A 93 -6.14 -3.44 25.06
CA SER A 93 -4.77 -3.96 25.06
C SER A 93 -4.71 -5.38 25.61
N TYR A 94 -3.91 -6.23 24.98
CA TYR A 94 -3.60 -7.59 25.42
C TYR A 94 -2.10 -7.72 25.69
N THR A 95 -1.71 -8.52 26.67
CA THR A 95 -0.30 -8.93 26.85
C THR A 95 -0.05 -10.24 26.13
N SER A 96 1.07 -10.33 25.41
CA SER A 96 1.56 -11.56 24.78
C SER A 96 2.65 -12.27 25.59
N LEU A 97 2.90 -11.84 26.85
CA LEU A 97 3.92 -12.43 27.72
C LEU A 97 3.47 -13.72 28.42
N THR A 98 2.17 -14.03 28.31
CA THR A 98 1.57 -15.25 28.85
C THR A 98 1.32 -16.26 27.72
N PRO A 99 1.20 -17.57 28.00
CA PRO A 99 1.02 -18.59 26.96
C PRO A 99 -0.15 -18.34 26.00
N GLN A 100 -1.20 -17.66 26.48
CA GLN A 100 -2.28 -17.16 25.65
C GLN A 100 -2.45 -15.66 25.95
N PRO A 101 -2.62 -14.80 24.92
CA PRO A 101 -2.79 -13.38 25.15
C PRO A 101 -3.92 -13.05 26.13
N GLN A 102 -3.59 -12.31 27.20
CA GLN A 102 -4.55 -11.92 28.23
C GLN A 102 -4.95 -10.45 28.09
N LEU A 103 -6.23 -10.14 28.30
CA LEU A 103 -6.72 -8.76 28.28
C LEU A 103 -6.10 -7.99 29.46
N LEU A 104 -5.39 -6.90 29.16
CA LEU A 104 -4.86 -5.98 30.17
C LEU A 104 -5.93 -4.97 30.58
N TYR A 105 -6.53 -4.31 29.58
CA TYR A 105 -7.59 -3.35 29.80
C TYR A 105 -8.49 -3.20 28.58
N GLU A 106 -9.72 -2.75 28.84
CA GLU A 106 -10.62 -2.21 27.82
C GLU A 106 -11.20 -0.88 28.33
N MET A 107 -10.83 0.22 27.68
CA MET A 107 -11.36 1.53 28.02
C MET A 107 -12.83 1.67 27.54
N PRO A 108 -13.66 2.49 28.22
CA PRO A 108 -15.03 2.74 27.78
C PRO A 108 -15.05 3.42 26.40
N LYS A 109 -16.15 3.25 25.65
CA LYS A 109 -16.35 3.94 24.37
C LYS A 109 -16.42 5.44 24.62
N ARG A 110 -15.50 6.19 24.02
CA ARG A 110 -15.45 7.66 24.10
C ARG A 110 -16.07 8.30 22.86
N SER A 111 -16.38 9.59 22.96
CA SER A 111 -16.88 10.38 21.85
C SER A 111 -15.86 10.44 20.70
N LYS A 112 -16.31 10.73 19.48
CA LYS A 112 -15.39 10.95 18.34
C LYS A 112 -14.38 12.07 18.59
N ALA A 113 -14.67 13.00 19.49
CA ALA A 113 -13.78 14.12 19.83
C ALA A 113 -12.60 13.68 20.72
N GLU A 114 -12.71 12.55 21.43
CA GLU A 114 -11.67 12.00 22.31
C GLU A 114 -10.96 10.80 21.70
N LYS A 115 -11.17 10.54 20.41
CA LYS A 115 -10.48 9.49 19.67
C LYS A 115 -8.97 9.70 19.77
N ILE A 116 -8.23 8.64 20.07
CA ILE A 116 -6.77 8.61 19.99
C ILE A 116 -6.38 8.65 18.51
N GLU A 117 -5.64 9.68 18.13
CA GLU A 117 -5.15 9.91 16.77
C GLU A 117 -3.78 9.25 16.57
N ASP A 118 -2.93 9.29 17.61
CA ASP A 118 -1.57 8.73 17.59
C ASP A 118 -1.08 8.46 19.03
N SER A 119 -0.08 7.60 19.21
CA SER A 119 0.49 7.34 20.53
C SER A 119 1.91 6.76 20.53
N LEU A 120 2.61 6.90 21.67
CA LEU A 120 3.92 6.31 21.91
C LEU A 120 3.96 5.54 23.23
N LEU A 121 4.56 4.34 23.25
CA LEU A 121 4.87 3.61 24.48
C LEU A 121 6.15 4.14 25.14
N CYS A 122 6.02 4.52 26.41
CA CYS A 122 7.08 5.00 27.27
C CYS A 122 7.45 3.95 28.32
N GLN A 123 8.74 3.69 28.46
CA GLN A 123 9.33 2.78 29.42
C GLN A 123 10.42 3.51 30.20
N CYS A 124 10.34 3.46 31.52
CA CYS A 124 11.31 4.11 32.38
C CYS A 124 12.71 3.50 32.15
N PRO A 125 13.76 4.32 31.97
CA PRO A 125 15.14 3.85 31.95
C PRO A 125 15.51 3.15 33.28
N LEU A 126 16.24 2.04 33.21
CA LEU A 126 16.62 1.24 34.38
C LEU A 126 17.59 1.98 35.32
N ASP A 127 18.34 2.96 34.81
CA ASP A 127 19.35 3.75 35.51
C ASP A 127 18.78 4.97 36.24
N LYS A 128 17.51 5.34 35.98
CA LYS A 128 16.87 6.53 36.56
C LYS A 128 15.78 6.16 37.55
N THR A 129 15.98 6.51 38.82
CA THR A 129 14.91 6.48 39.82
C THR A 129 14.02 7.71 39.63
N LEU A 130 12.82 7.50 39.12
CA LEU A 130 11.83 8.58 38.96
C LEU A 130 11.20 8.98 40.32
N PRO A 131 10.75 10.24 40.47
CA PRO A 131 10.21 10.74 41.73
C PRO A 131 8.96 9.99 42.20
N TRP A 132 8.19 9.41 41.27
CA TRP A 132 6.96 8.66 41.56
C TRP A 132 7.03 7.23 41.04
N ALA A 133 6.69 6.27 41.90
CA ALA A 133 6.66 4.83 41.57
C ALA A 133 5.71 4.48 40.41
N LEU A 134 4.66 5.30 40.18
CA LEU A 134 3.73 5.13 39.06
C LEU A 134 4.36 5.46 37.69
N GLU A 135 5.33 6.37 37.63
CA GLU A 135 6.04 6.71 36.39
C GLU A 135 7.10 5.67 36.00
N GLN A 136 7.49 4.81 36.94
CA GLN A 136 8.42 3.71 36.67
C GLN A 136 7.76 2.58 35.87
N LYS A 137 6.43 2.51 35.87
CA LYS A 137 5.68 1.51 35.09
C LYS A 137 5.53 1.95 33.63
N PRO A 138 5.43 0.99 32.69
CA PRO A 138 5.15 1.29 31.29
C PRO A 138 3.87 2.14 31.13
N SER A 139 3.95 3.15 30.28
CA SER A 139 2.88 4.12 30.09
C SER A 139 2.74 4.52 28.63
N LEU A 140 1.55 4.93 28.21
CA LEU A 140 1.22 5.30 26.84
C LEU A 140 0.97 6.81 26.77
N LEU A 141 1.72 7.51 25.93
CA LEU A 141 1.43 8.90 25.56
C LEU A 141 0.46 8.90 24.38
N ALA A 142 -0.81 9.20 24.64
CA ALA A 142 -1.88 9.16 23.65
C ALA A 142 -2.37 10.56 23.28
N LEU A 143 -2.22 10.94 22.02
CA LEU A 143 -2.73 12.18 21.47
C LEU A 143 -4.17 12.00 21.01
N THR A 144 -5.06 12.90 21.45
CA THR A 144 -6.48 12.83 21.13
C THR A 144 -6.95 13.92 20.17
N ALA A 145 -8.07 13.67 19.49
CA ALA A 145 -8.62 14.56 18.47
C ALA A 145 -9.00 15.96 19.01
N ASN A 146 -9.25 16.11 20.30
CA ASN A 146 -9.51 17.37 21.00
C ASN A 146 -8.25 18.01 21.62
N ASN A 147 -7.05 17.66 21.13
CA ASN A 147 -5.76 18.26 21.51
C ASN A 147 -5.32 18.01 22.95
N TRP A 148 -5.78 16.94 23.58
CA TRP A 148 -5.19 16.47 24.82
C TRP A 148 -4.11 15.43 24.54
N LEU A 149 -2.99 15.58 25.22
CA LEU A 149 -1.97 14.55 25.36
C LEU A 149 -2.23 13.84 26.68
N TYR A 150 -2.72 12.61 26.61
CA TYR A 150 -2.95 11.76 27.77
C TYR A 150 -1.71 10.93 28.06
N HIS A 151 -1.35 10.85 29.33
CA HIS A 151 -0.38 9.88 29.85
C HIS A 151 -1.19 8.77 30.53
N LEU A 152 -1.29 7.63 29.88
CA LEU A 152 -2.10 6.49 30.34
C LEU A 152 -1.17 5.40 30.90
N SER A 153 -1.63 4.64 31.89
CA SER A 153 -0.96 3.40 32.27
C SER A 153 -1.10 2.38 31.13
N ALA A 154 0.01 1.77 30.71
CA ALA A 154 -0.02 0.74 29.66
C ALA A 154 -0.59 -0.59 30.18
N ASP A 155 -0.73 -0.76 31.50
CA ASP A 155 -1.25 -1.98 32.11
C ASP A 155 -2.75 -1.87 32.42
N THR A 156 -3.23 -0.69 32.84
CA THR A 156 -4.64 -0.51 33.26
C THR A 156 -5.46 0.41 32.35
N GLY A 157 -4.82 1.16 31.45
CA GLY A 157 -5.49 2.18 30.64
C GLY A 157 -5.96 3.41 31.44
N GLN A 158 -5.65 3.48 32.74
CA GLN A 158 -6.03 4.63 33.58
C GLN A 158 -5.20 5.86 33.21
N THR A 159 -5.83 7.04 33.29
CA THR A 159 -5.15 8.31 33.07
C THR A 159 -4.30 8.68 34.30
N LEU A 160 -2.99 8.78 34.09
CA LEU A 160 -2.02 9.25 35.09
C LEU A 160 -2.00 10.78 35.09
N HIS A 161 -1.73 11.37 33.92
CA HIS A 161 -1.67 12.81 33.70
C HIS A 161 -2.28 13.18 32.34
N ARG A 162 -2.66 14.45 32.18
CA ARG A 162 -3.15 14.98 30.90
C ARG A 162 -2.63 16.39 30.70
N VAL A 163 -2.29 16.72 29.47
CA VAL A 163 -1.80 18.05 29.09
C VAL A 163 -2.63 18.54 27.92
N TYR A 164 -3.23 19.73 28.08
CA TYR A 164 -3.94 20.39 27.00
C TYR A 164 -2.95 21.16 26.13
N LEU A 165 -2.89 20.81 24.83
CA LEU A 165 -1.85 21.34 23.95
C LEU A 165 -2.16 22.74 23.42
N SER A 166 -3.35 22.93 22.83
CA SER A 166 -3.72 24.21 22.22
C SER A 166 -5.21 24.29 21.88
N PRO A 167 -5.87 25.45 22.07
CA PRO A 167 -7.21 25.71 21.53
C PRO A 167 -7.19 26.16 20.07
N HIS A 168 -6.05 26.60 19.54
CA HIS A 168 -5.96 27.33 18.27
C HIS A 168 -5.66 26.44 17.06
N PHE A 169 -4.96 25.34 17.25
CA PHE A 169 -4.49 24.47 16.16
C PHE A 169 -4.52 23.00 16.56
N LYS A 170 -4.84 22.13 15.61
CA LYS A 170 -5.08 20.70 15.85
C LYS A 170 -3.80 19.89 15.72
N PHE A 171 -3.42 19.23 16.79
CA PHE A 171 -2.34 18.25 16.81
C PHE A 171 -2.85 16.88 16.39
N ARG A 172 -2.09 16.17 15.54
CA ARG A 172 -2.54 14.89 14.96
C ARG A 172 -1.49 13.80 14.85
N SER A 173 -0.23 14.10 15.09
CA SER A 173 0.84 13.09 15.06
C SER A 173 1.78 13.30 16.24
N VAL A 174 2.29 12.20 16.78
CA VAL A 174 3.33 12.14 17.80
C VAL A 174 4.50 11.35 17.22
N GLY A 175 5.73 11.78 17.48
CA GLY A 175 6.93 11.08 17.02
C GLY A 175 8.06 11.18 18.02
N TRP A 176 8.93 10.18 18.01
CA TRP A 176 10.19 10.20 18.75
C TRP A 176 11.19 11.13 18.07
N ASP A 177 11.84 11.98 18.85
CA ASP A 177 13.09 12.64 18.45
C ASP A 177 14.27 11.77 18.87
N VAL A 178 14.33 11.45 20.16
CA VAL A 178 15.20 10.41 20.74
C VAL A 178 14.30 9.47 21.53
N SER A 179 14.26 8.20 21.14
CA SER A 179 13.39 7.19 21.75
C SER A 179 13.55 7.17 23.27
N GLN A 180 12.43 7.19 24.00
CA GLN A 180 12.36 7.22 25.47
C GLN A 180 12.93 8.47 26.17
N GLU A 181 13.51 9.44 25.44
CA GLU A 181 14.07 10.66 26.01
C GLU A 181 13.28 11.91 25.62
N THR A 182 13.12 12.14 24.32
CA THR A 182 12.46 13.33 23.76
C THR A 182 11.49 12.93 22.65
N PHE A 183 10.31 13.54 22.68
CA PHE A 183 9.29 13.34 21.65
C PHE A 183 8.71 14.68 21.23
N TYR A 184 8.03 14.69 20.10
CA TYR A 184 7.35 15.86 19.60
C TYR A 184 5.92 15.54 19.15
N VAL A 185 5.07 16.56 19.16
CA VAL A 185 3.71 16.51 18.68
C VAL A 185 3.57 17.50 17.53
N LYS A 186 3.07 17.04 16.38
CA LYS A 186 2.94 17.81 15.15
C LYS A 186 1.50 18.19 14.84
N SER A 187 1.29 19.45 14.46
CA SER A 187 -0.02 19.93 14.01
C SER A 187 -0.31 19.55 12.56
N VAL A 188 -1.58 19.49 12.19
CA VAL A 188 -1.96 19.48 10.77
C VAL A 188 -1.49 20.75 10.07
N GLN A 189 -1.15 20.62 8.80
CA GLN A 189 -0.78 21.76 7.96
C GLN A 189 -1.98 22.71 7.81
N HIS A 190 -1.77 23.98 8.17
CA HIS A 190 -2.74 25.04 8.03
C HIS A 190 -2.91 25.41 6.54
N LYS A 191 -3.98 24.87 5.94
CA LYS A 191 -4.43 25.32 4.63
C LYS A 191 -5.14 26.66 4.76
N GLN A 192 -4.80 27.61 3.89
CA GLN A 192 -5.50 28.90 3.82
C GLN A 192 -6.94 28.64 3.38
N THR A 193 -7.92 29.14 4.14
CA THR A 193 -9.33 29.02 3.76
C THR A 193 -9.60 29.89 2.53
N PRO A 194 -10.53 29.50 1.64
CA PRO A 194 -10.90 30.30 0.47
C PRO A 194 -11.29 31.75 0.83
N LEU A 195 -12.02 31.92 1.94
CA LEU A 195 -12.41 33.21 2.50
C LEU A 195 -11.21 34.08 2.93
N ALA A 196 -10.21 33.50 3.61
CA ALA A 196 -9.01 34.24 4.00
C ALA A 196 -8.15 34.64 2.80
N ARG A 197 -8.17 33.84 1.72
CA ARG A 197 -7.53 34.17 0.44
C ARG A 197 -8.22 35.35 -0.24
N GLN A 198 -9.55 35.41 -0.22
CA GLN A 198 -10.34 36.53 -0.76
C GLN A 198 -10.13 37.82 0.04
N ALA A 199 -9.94 37.74 1.35
CA ALA A 199 -9.69 38.90 2.22
C ALA A 199 -8.25 39.43 2.21
N GLY A 200 -7.34 38.87 1.39
CA GLY A 200 -5.93 39.28 1.35
C GLY A 200 -5.11 38.96 2.61
N VAL A 201 -5.67 38.19 3.55
CA VAL A 201 -4.99 37.83 4.81
C VAL A 201 -4.04 36.64 4.57
N GLU A 202 -2.74 36.93 4.45
CA GLU A 202 -1.71 35.91 4.26
C GLU A 202 -1.36 35.23 5.60
N LYS A 203 -1.88 34.01 5.81
CA LYS A 203 -1.45 33.16 6.92
C LYS A 203 -0.04 32.61 6.62
N ASN A 204 0.93 33.09 7.39
CA ASN A 204 2.35 32.76 7.25
C ASN A 204 2.75 31.48 7.99
N VAL A 205 2.04 31.09 9.06
CA VAL A 205 2.33 29.86 9.81
C VAL A 205 1.74 28.65 9.08
N LEU A 206 2.57 27.63 8.85
CA LEU A 206 2.21 26.38 8.18
C LEU A 206 1.79 25.30 9.16
N MET A 207 2.56 25.09 10.22
CA MET A 207 2.32 24.04 11.22
C MET A 207 3.09 24.37 12.50
N HIS A 208 2.75 23.68 13.58
CA HIS A 208 3.35 23.82 14.90
C HIS A 208 3.95 22.49 15.34
N LEU A 209 5.09 22.57 16.04
CA LEU A 209 5.74 21.43 16.67
C LEU A 209 5.88 21.73 18.17
N ALA A 210 5.29 20.88 19.01
CA ALA A 210 5.47 20.94 20.46
C ALA A 210 6.43 19.83 20.88
N ILE A 211 7.52 20.17 21.55
CA ILE A 211 8.62 19.24 21.87
C ILE A 211 8.69 19.06 23.39
N PHE A 212 8.86 17.81 23.80
CA PHE A 212 8.79 17.38 25.19
C PHE A 212 9.94 16.45 25.55
N LYS A 213 10.30 16.47 26.83
CA LYS A 213 11.08 15.41 27.48
C LYS A 213 10.10 14.42 28.11
N VAL A 214 10.39 13.12 28.05
CA VAL A 214 9.48 12.08 28.57
C VAL A 214 9.56 11.95 30.09
N PHE A 215 10.78 11.89 30.64
CA PHE A 215 11.03 11.54 32.04
C PHE A 215 11.93 12.56 32.76
N PRO A 216 11.39 13.36 33.71
CA PRO A 216 9.97 13.62 33.90
C PRO A 216 9.36 14.34 32.68
N LEU A 217 8.03 14.30 32.55
CA LEU A 217 7.32 14.94 31.45
C LEU A 217 7.50 16.47 31.55
N ASP A 218 8.23 17.08 30.62
CA ASP A 218 8.51 18.51 30.61
C ASP A 218 8.49 19.08 29.19
N VAL A 219 8.15 20.37 29.06
CA VAL A 219 8.06 21.05 27.77
C VAL A 219 9.40 21.67 27.43
N ILE A 220 10.01 21.25 26.32
CA ILE A 220 11.21 21.90 25.76
C ILE A 220 10.81 23.22 25.09
N GLY A 221 9.72 23.18 24.31
CA GLY A 221 9.11 24.36 23.72
C GLY A 221 8.16 24.03 22.57
N VAL A 222 7.42 25.05 22.14
CA VAL A 222 6.53 25.00 20.98
C VAL A 222 7.04 25.97 19.93
N LEU A 223 7.31 25.47 18.73
CA LEU A 223 7.84 26.23 17.61
C LEU A 223 6.85 26.31 16.44
N GLU A 224 6.91 27.42 15.71
CA GLU A 224 6.12 27.67 14.51
C GLU A 224 6.97 27.47 13.24
N ILE A 225 6.46 26.67 12.32
CA ILE A 225 7.03 26.55 10.98
C ILE A 225 6.40 27.62 10.09
N ASN A 226 7.19 28.63 9.71
CA ASN A 226 6.71 29.81 9.00
C ASN A 226 7.18 29.85 7.53
N LYS A 227 6.27 30.18 6.61
CA LYS A 227 6.55 30.35 5.17
C LYS A 227 7.60 31.41 4.87
N LYS A 228 7.70 32.46 5.69
CA LYS A 228 8.70 33.54 5.51
C LYS A 228 10.11 33.09 5.86
N VAL A 229 10.23 32.12 6.76
CA VAL A 229 11.51 31.61 7.26
C VAL A 229 11.97 30.44 6.40
N PHE A 230 11.12 29.42 6.25
CA PHE A 230 11.45 28.18 5.55
C PHE A 230 10.95 28.16 4.10
N GLY A 231 10.26 29.18 3.62
CA GLY A 231 9.73 29.24 2.25
C GLY A 231 8.30 28.71 2.09
N LYS A 232 7.66 29.09 0.97
CA LYS A 232 6.26 28.73 0.67
C LYS A 232 6.08 27.27 0.22
N SER A 233 7.17 26.60 -0.15
CA SER A 233 7.16 25.24 -0.70
C SER A 233 7.19 24.15 0.38
N VAL A 234 7.26 24.48 1.67
CA VAL A 234 7.30 23.46 2.74
C VAL A 234 6.03 22.60 2.74
N VAL A 235 6.24 21.29 2.67
CA VAL A 235 5.21 20.25 2.67
C VAL A 235 5.13 19.59 4.04
N ASP A 236 6.26 19.19 4.61
CA ASP A 236 6.29 18.46 5.86
C ASP A 236 7.55 18.73 6.70
N VAL A 237 7.49 18.39 7.99
CA VAL A 237 8.58 18.49 8.94
C VAL A 237 8.67 17.23 9.80
N LEU A 238 9.90 16.75 10.01
CA LEU A 238 10.26 15.62 10.85
C LEU A 238 11.37 16.06 11.82
N LEU A 239 11.32 15.58 13.06
CA LEU A 239 12.38 15.80 14.05
C LEU A 239 12.95 14.44 14.44
N SER A 240 14.27 14.29 14.38
CA SER A 240 14.97 13.06 14.74
C SER A 240 16.38 13.38 15.20
N GLN A 241 16.81 12.84 16.34
CA GLN A 241 18.14 13.01 16.93
C GLN A 241 18.60 14.48 17.00
N GLY A 242 17.71 15.40 17.35
CA GLY A 242 18.00 16.83 17.44
C GLY A 242 18.14 17.54 16.09
N VAL A 243 17.80 16.88 14.97
CA VAL A 243 17.79 17.45 13.63
C VAL A 243 16.37 17.65 13.14
N LEU A 244 16.03 18.91 12.82
CA LEU A 244 14.77 19.29 12.21
C LEU A 244 14.89 19.18 10.69
N ALA A 245 14.27 18.16 10.09
CA ALA A 245 14.20 17.95 8.66
C ALA A 245 12.96 18.62 8.08
N VAL A 246 13.14 19.56 7.15
CA VAL A 246 12.07 20.30 6.48
C VAL A 246 12.00 19.88 5.02
N SER A 247 10.88 19.28 4.62
CA SER A 247 10.64 18.78 3.27
C SER A 247 9.84 19.79 2.43
N HIS A 248 10.20 19.94 1.16
CA HIS A 248 9.62 20.91 0.23
C HIS A 248 8.96 20.25 -0.98
N SER A 249 7.99 20.95 -1.59
CA SER A 249 7.24 20.51 -2.77
C SER A 249 8.10 20.44 -4.03
N SER A 250 9.25 21.11 -4.03
CA SER A 250 10.32 20.97 -5.02
C SER A 250 11.12 19.68 -4.86
N LYS A 251 10.63 18.74 -4.02
CA LYS A 251 11.29 17.49 -3.65
C LYS A 251 12.70 17.72 -3.11
N CYS A 252 12.81 18.65 -2.17
CA CYS A 252 14.05 18.99 -1.50
C CYS A 252 13.87 18.87 0.03
N VAL A 253 14.87 18.37 0.74
CA VAL A 253 14.93 18.38 2.21
C VAL A 253 16.07 19.26 2.67
N LYS A 254 15.80 20.11 3.68
CA LYS A 254 16.81 20.87 4.42
C LYS A 254 16.84 20.44 5.87
N LEU A 255 18.03 20.23 6.42
CA LEU A 255 18.23 19.81 7.82
C LEU A 255 18.71 20.99 8.66
N TYR A 256 18.15 21.16 9.85
CA TYR A 256 18.50 22.23 10.78
C TYR A 256 18.77 21.68 12.18
N SER A 257 19.70 22.30 12.93
CA SER A 257 19.94 21.93 14.33
C SER A 257 18.80 22.43 15.22
N LEU A 258 18.11 21.51 15.90
CA LEU A 258 17.12 21.87 16.92
C LEU A 258 17.78 22.59 18.09
N GLU A 259 18.96 22.15 18.53
CA GLU A 259 19.71 22.78 19.62
C GLU A 259 19.97 24.26 19.32
N TYR A 260 20.44 24.56 18.11
CA TYR A 260 20.64 25.94 17.66
C TYR A 260 19.32 26.72 17.70
N ILE A 261 18.23 26.15 17.18
CA ILE A 261 16.91 26.79 17.14
C ILE A 261 16.43 27.13 18.56
N VAL A 262 16.49 26.16 19.48
CA VAL A 262 16.05 26.32 20.87
C VAL A 262 16.93 27.32 21.60
N LYS A 263 18.25 27.29 21.42
CA LYS A 263 19.18 28.21 22.08
C LYS A 263 18.99 29.66 21.63
N LYS A 264 18.72 29.87 20.34
CA LYS A 264 18.65 31.22 19.74
C LYS A 264 17.25 31.85 19.77
N PHE A 265 16.20 31.07 19.54
CA PHE A 265 14.85 31.60 19.30
C PHE A 265 13.86 31.38 20.45
N ARG A 266 14.26 30.66 21.50
CA ARG A 266 13.40 30.47 22.69
C ARG A 266 13.33 31.75 23.49
N THR A 267 12.12 32.28 23.67
CA THR A 267 11.86 33.53 24.39
C THR A 267 11.78 33.33 25.90
N LYS A 268 11.12 32.25 26.35
CA LYS A 268 10.95 31.91 27.77
C LYS A 268 10.97 30.39 27.95
N LYS A 269 11.51 29.91 29.07
CA LYS A 269 11.36 28.51 29.50
C LYS A 269 9.94 28.30 30.05
N LEU A 270 9.26 27.27 29.56
CA LEU A 270 7.95 26.86 30.04
C LEU A 270 8.11 25.64 30.94
N VAL A 271 7.26 25.52 31.96
CA VAL A 271 7.18 24.34 32.84
C VAL A 271 5.70 24.00 32.96
N LEU A 272 5.35 22.73 32.76
CA LEU A 272 3.97 22.26 32.87
C LEU A 272 3.41 22.52 34.27
N GLY A 273 2.16 22.98 34.34
CA GLY A 273 1.49 23.27 35.62
C GLY A 273 1.90 24.60 36.29
N GLN A 274 2.88 25.34 35.73
CA GLN A 274 3.27 26.64 36.25
C GLN A 274 2.33 27.76 35.75
N GLU A 275 2.04 28.74 36.61
CA GLU A 275 1.37 29.97 36.20
C GLU A 275 2.26 30.81 35.27
N CYS A 276 1.70 31.25 34.16
CA CYS A 276 2.34 32.14 33.21
C CYS A 276 1.34 33.16 32.68
N ASP A 277 1.80 34.36 32.34
CA ASP A 277 1.00 35.29 31.54
C ASP A 277 0.88 34.73 30.11
N LEU A 278 -0.31 34.24 29.78
CA LEU A 278 -0.67 33.64 28.51
C LEU A 278 -1.62 34.60 27.80
N TYR A 279 -1.13 35.30 26.76
CA TYR A 279 -1.95 36.23 25.97
C TYR A 279 -2.60 37.37 26.79
N GLY A 280 -1.91 37.89 27.81
CA GLY A 280 -2.40 38.99 28.64
C GLY A 280 -3.35 38.58 29.78
N ALA A 281 -3.56 37.28 29.98
CA ALA A 281 -4.28 36.72 31.13
C ALA A 281 -3.41 35.70 31.87
N ARG A 282 -3.61 35.55 33.20
CA ARG A 282 -2.94 34.50 33.98
C ARG A 282 -3.57 33.16 33.64
N GLY A 283 -2.75 32.19 33.26
CA GLY A 283 -3.18 30.82 33.00
C GLY A 283 -2.09 29.81 33.36
N ILE A 284 -2.49 28.53 33.40
CA ILE A 284 -1.60 27.42 33.72
C ILE A 284 -1.09 26.80 32.42
N VAL A 285 0.23 26.63 32.30
CA VAL A 285 0.84 26.02 31.11
C VAL A 285 0.40 24.56 30.99
N GLY A 286 -0.24 24.24 29.87
CA GLY A 286 -0.73 22.89 29.59
C GLY A 286 -2.13 22.59 30.15
N ASP A 287 -2.88 23.61 30.58
CA ASP A 287 -4.28 23.47 31.02
C ASP A 287 -5.25 24.33 30.21
N THR A 288 -6.54 24.00 30.28
CA THR A 288 -7.60 24.77 29.65
C THR A 288 -7.78 26.14 30.30
N PRO A 289 -8.17 27.19 29.54
CA PRO A 289 -8.48 27.17 28.10
C PRO A 289 -7.25 27.42 27.19
N TYR A 290 -6.07 27.72 27.73
CA TYR A 290 -4.96 28.32 26.97
C TYR A 290 -3.98 27.30 26.38
N GLY A 291 -3.80 26.15 27.03
CA GLY A 291 -2.84 25.11 26.62
C GLY A 291 -1.38 25.54 26.78
N ILE A 292 -0.51 25.15 25.84
CA ILE A 292 0.91 25.49 25.85
C ILE A 292 1.16 26.63 24.84
N PRO A 293 1.66 27.81 25.27
CA PRO A 293 1.93 28.91 24.36
C PRO A 293 3.13 28.60 23.47
N VAL A 294 3.16 29.23 22.29
CA VAL A 294 4.36 29.27 21.45
C VAL A 294 5.42 30.11 22.17
N ASN A 295 6.60 29.53 22.37
CA ASN A 295 7.74 30.19 23.01
C ASN A 295 9.02 30.14 22.17
N ILE A 296 8.99 29.51 20.98
CA ILE A 296 10.10 29.50 20.04
C ILE A 296 9.64 30.19 18.76
N HIS A 297 10.08 31.44 18.58
CA HIS A 297 9.72 32.25 17.42
C HIS A 297 10.93 32.42 16.51
N ILE A 298 10.96 31.63 15.43
CA ILE A 298 12.04 31.67 14.45
C ILE A 298 11.84 32.92 13.59
N LYS A 299 12.69 33.93 13.78
CA LYS A 299 12.59 35.23 13.08
C LYS A 299 13.39 35.26 11.77
N GLU A 300 14.45 34.47 11.71
CA GLU A 300 15.35 34.34 10.56
C GLU A 300 15.65 32.86 10.32
N CYS A 301 15.95 32.50 9.07
CA CYS A 301 16.22 31.11 8.70
C CYS A 301 17.49 30.62 9.42
N PRO A 302 17.42 29.52 10.20
CA PRO A 302 18.61 28.92 10.81
C PRO A 302 19.58 28.43 9.72
N PRO A 303 20.88 28.32 10.01
CA PRO A 303 21.83 27.75 9.06
C PRO A 303 21.44 26.30 8.75
N ALA A 304 21.32 25.98 7.46
CA ALA A 304 21.08 24.61 7.03
C ALA A 304 22.35 23.78 7.24
N LEU A 305 22.23 22.66 7.95
CA LEU A 305 23.29 21.68 8.13
C LEU A 305 23.53 20.88 6.84
N PHE A 306 22.45 20.66 6.08
CA PHE A 306 22.45 19.84 4.87
C PHE A 306 21.24 20.21 3.99
N GLU A 307 21.41 20.12 2.67
CA GLU A 307 20.35 20.34 1.68
C GLU A 307 20.47 19.36 0.51
N MET A 308 19.34 18.78 0.07
CA MET A 308 19.33 17.81 -1.03
C MET A 308 17.98 17.73 -1.76
N SER A 309 18.02 17.43 -3.07
CA SER A 309 16.83 17.14 -3.90
C SER A 309 16.67 15.63 -4.25
N TYR A 310 15.43 15.12 -4.28
CA TYR A 310 15.07 13.70 -4.51
C TYR A 310 13.85 13.54 -5.46
N LEU A 311 13.53 12.34 -5.99
CA LEU A 311 12.36 12.10 -6.86
C LEU A 311 11.15 11.58 -6.07
N ASP A 312 11.28 10.38 -5.50
CA ASP A 312 10.24 9.63 -4.81
C ASP A 312 10.87 8.79 -3.68
N ASN A 313 10.08 8.56 -2.62
CA ASN A 313 10.45 8.00 -1.31
C ASN A 313 11.50 8.87 -0.57
N GLY A 314 11.23 9.16 0.71
CA GLY A 314 12.01 10.11 1.50
C GLY A 314 13.50 9.75 1.60
N ILE A 315 14.33 10.74 1.91
CA ILE A 315 15.77 10.52 2.17
C ILE A 315 15.92 9.68 3.42
N GLN A 316 16.73 8.63 3.35
CA GLN A 316 17.18 7.89 4.52
C GLN A 316 18.62 8.29 4.82
N ILE A 317 18.91 8.61 6.08
CA ILE A 317 20.25 8.93 6.56
C ILE A 317 20.59 7.93 7.64
N GLY A 318 21.77 7.30 7.55
CA GLY A 318 22.17 6.29 8.50
C GLY A 318 23.48 5.60 8.13
N GLY A 319 23.78 4.54 8.87
CA GLY A 319 25.00 3.76 8.73
C GLY A 319 26.23 4.42 9.35
N HIS A 320 27.24 3.59 9.59
CA HIS A 320 28.58 4.02 9.98
C HIS A 320 29.58 3.48 8.95
N PRO A 321 30.30 4.34 8.21
CA PRO A 321 30.29 5.81 8.24
C PRO A 321 28.98 6.43 7.73
N TRP A 322 28.67 7.67 8.12
CA TRP A 322 27.39 8.33 7.82
C TRP A 322 27.15 8.54 6.33
N HIS A 323 26.11 7.91 5.80
CA HIS A 323 25.68 8.01 4.41
C HIS A 323 24.19 8.31 4.32
N TYR A 324 23.74 8.68 3.13
CA TYR A 324 22.31 8.79 2.83
C TYR A 324 21.96 8.05 1.55
N ILE A 325 20.71 7.58 1.50
CA ILE A 325 20.13 6.86 0.36
C ILE A 325 19.03 7.73 -0.24
N TYR A 326 19.08 7.93 -1.55
CA TYR A 326 18.04 8.64 -2.29
C TYR A 326 17.82 8.07 -3.70
N THR A 327 16.66 8.34 -4.28
CA THR A 327 16.35 8.00 -5.68
C THR A 327 16.41 9.26 -6.56
N PRO A 328 17.23 9.29 -7.63
CA PRO A 328 17.45 10.47 -8.46
C PRO A 328 16.21 10.98 -9.22
N ASN A 329 16.18 12.29 -9.48
CA ASN A 329 15.08 13.03 -10.14
C ASN A 329 14.95 12.80 -11.65
N HIS A 330 14.94 11.54 -12.13
CA HIS A 330 14.56 11.20 -13.50
C HIS A 330 13.65 9.96 -13.60
N LYS A 331 12.60 10.05 -14.43
CA LYS A 331 11.66 8.94 -14.72
C LYS A 331 12.31 7.65 -15.25
N ARG A 332 13.56 7.72 -15.73
CA ARG A 332 14.34 6.57 -16.22
C ARG A 332 15.07 5.79 -15.11
N HIS A 333 15.14 6.33 -13.89
CA HIS A 333 15.87 5.76 -12.74
C HIS A 333 14.93 5.33 -11.60
N ARG A 334 13.67 5.03 -11.93
CA ARG A 334 12.72 4.49 -10.95
C ARG A 334 13.17 3.06 -10.60
N GLY A 335 13.39 2.78 -9.31
CA GLY A 335 14.03 1.54 -8.83
C GLY A 335 15.56 1.61 -8.70
N THR A 336 16.17 2.77 -8.99
CA THR A 336 17.61 3.00 -8.77
C THR A 336 17.84 3.84 -7.52
N HIS A 337 18.69 3.35 -6.63
CA HIS A 337 19.04 3.98 -5.37
C HIS A 337 20.51 4.40 -5.35
N HIS A 338 20.79 5.62 -4.91
CA HIS A 338 22.12 6.18 -4.81
C HIS A 338 22.53 6.28 -3.34
N ILE A 339 23.70 5.73 -3.01
CA ILE A 339 24.31 5.78 -1.69
C ILE A 339 25.46 6.78 -1.71
N CYS A 340 25.34 7.86 -0.95
CA CYS A 340 26.31 8.95 -0.95
C CYS A 340 26.76 9.31 0.47
N SER A 341 28.00 9.79 0.58
CA SER A 341 28.59 10.28 1.83
C SER A 341 27.93 11.59 2.26
N ILE A 342 27.63 11.75 3.54
CA ILE A 342 27.05 12.99 4.07
C ILE A 342 28.08 14.13 4.16
N ILE A 343 29.38 13.80 4.22
CA ILE A 343 30.46 14.75 4.50
C ILE A 343 30.71 15.66 3.28
N ASP A 344 30.82 15.05 2.11
CA ASP A 344 31.20 15.69 0.86
C ASP A 344 30.13 15.55 -0.24
N GLY A 345 29.05 14.79 0.03
CA GLY A 345 28.02 14.49 -0.95
C GLY A 345 28.48 13.54 -2.06
N ALA A 346 29.68 12.95 -1.94
CA ALA A 346 30.24 12.08 -2.97
C ALA A 346 29.46 10.76 -3.06
N LEU A 347 29.19 10.31 -4.29
CA LEU A 347 28.61 9.01 -4.56
C LEU A 347 29.64 7.92 -4.24
N ALA A 348 29.27 6.97 -3.39
CA ALA A 348 30.14 5.84 -3.07
C ALA A 348 30.41 5.01 -4.33
N LYS A 349 31.59 4.42 -4.44
CA LYS A 349 31.92 3.45 -5.48
C LYS A 349 30.98 2.24 -5.36
N ASN A 350 30.38 1.84 -6.47
CA ASN A 350 29.25 0.88 -6.50
C ASN A 350 28.03 1.32 -5.66
N GLY A 351 27.89 2.62 -5.35
CA GLY A 351 26.78 3.17 -4.58
C GLY A 351 25.48 3.30 -5.36
N VAL A 352 25.50 3.10 -6.69
CA VAL A 352 24.30 3.00 -7.52
C VAL A 352 23.78 1.57 -7.44
N GLN A 353 22.69 1.38 -6.72
CA GLN A 353 22.03 0.09 -6.54
C GLN A 353 20.76 0.06 -7.40
N ASP A 354 20.71 -0.93 -8.28
CA ASP A 354 19.59 -1.20 -9.17
C ASP A 354 19.27 -2.69 -9.07
N MET A 355 18.11 -3.02 -8.51
CA MET A 355 17.63 -4.39 -8.49
C MET A 355 16.94 -4.64 -9.83
N LYS A 356 17.62 -5.34 -10.75
CA LYS A 356 17.04 -5.78 -12.02
C LYS A 356 16.01 -6.89 -11.78
N CYS A 357 14.87 -6.56 -11.21
CA CYS A 357 13.72 -7.46 -11.06
C CYS A 357 12.56 -6.96 -11.92
N ASP A 358 12.06 -7.82 -12.82
CA ASP A 358 10.82 -7.59 -13.54
C ASP A 358 9.64 -7.86 -12.57
N SER A 359 9.31 -6.87 -11.72
CA SER A 359 8.33 -6.93 -10.63
C SER A 359 7.38 -5.73 -10.65
N LEU A 360 6.12 -5.92 -10.21
CA LEU A 360 5.14 -4.85 -10.03
C LEU A 360 5.35 -4.07 -8.72
N GLU A 361 5.87 -4.72 -7.68
CA GLU A 361 6.26 -4.08 -6.42
C GLU A 361 7.66 -3.48 -6.55
N GLU A 362 7.82 -2.22 -6.09
CA GLU A 362 9.13 -1.55 -6.02
C GLU A 362 10.03 -2.28 -5.02
N ASP A 363 11.31 -2.35 -5.33
CA ASP A 363 12.34 -2.81 -4.41
C ASP A 363 12.50 -1.82 -3.25
N TRP A 364 13.00 -2.34 -2.14
CA TRP A 364 13.08 -1.59 -0.90
C TRP A 364 14.50 -1.64 -0.36
N ILE A 365 15.04 -0.47 -0.07
CA ILE A 365 16.39 -0.29 0.42
C ILE A 365 16.36 0.52 1.72
N PHE A 366 17.10 0.07 2.73
CA PHE A 366 17.23 0.79 3.99
C PHE A 366 18.52 0.44 4.73
N PHE A 367 18.98 1.36 5.58
CA PHE A 367 20.12 1.09 6.46
C PHE A 367 19.77 0.00 7.47
N HIS A 368 20.68 -0.94 7.66
CA HIS A 368 20.52 -2.00 8.64
C HIS A 368 20.48 -1.38 10.06
N PRO A 369 19.48 -1.71 10.88
CA PRO A 369 19.28 -1.10 12.20
C PRO A 369 20.22 -1.59 13.30
N ASP A 370 21.32 -2.28 12.96
CA ASP A 370 22.28 -2.85 13.93
C ASP A 370 23.53 -1.97 14.12
N ASP A 371 23.47 -0.72 13.65
CA ASP A 371 24.57 0.26 13.63
C ASP A 371 25.85 -0.21 12.92
N SER A 372 25.81 -1.30 12.15
CA SER A 372 26.99 -1.89 11.49
C SER A 372 27.43 -1.17 10.22
N GLY A 373 26.66 -0.18 9.75
CA GLY A 373 26.85 0.44 8.44
C GLY A 373 26.47 -0.45 7.26
N ARG A 374 25.76 -1.55 7.52
CA ARG A 374 25.18 -2.40 6.47
C ARG A 374 23.89 -1.79 5.92
N ILE A 375 23.51 -2.20 4.72
CA ILE A 375 22.29 -1.77 4.02
C ILE A 375 21.58 -3.03 3.57
N ILE A 376 20.27 -3.11 3.79
CA ILE A 376 19.42 -4.17 3.26
C ILE A 376 18.79 -3.63 1.98
N HIS A 377 19.04 -4.30 0.86
CA HIS A 377 18.39 -4.06 -0.42
C HIS A 377 17.58 -5.31 -0.79
N ALA A 378 16.27 -5.22 -0.61
CA ALA A 378 15.36 -6.34 -0.73
C ALA A 378 14.44 -6.17 -1.94
N GLY A 379 14.25 -7.26 -2.68
CA GLY A 379 13.31 -7.40 -3.78
C GLY A 379 12.50 -8.68 -3.61
N PRO A 380 11.61 -9.00 -4.55
CA PRO A 380 10.72 -10.16 -4.44
C PRO A 380 11.49 -11.50 -4.45
N SER A 381 12.63 -11.55 -5.14
CA SER A 381 13.41 -12.78 -5.36
C SER A 381 14.72 -12.84 -4.57
N ASN A 382 15.23 -11.67 -4.18
CA ASN A 382 16.61 -11.51 -3.72
C ASN A 382 16.68 -10.42 -2.66
N ILE A 383 17.35 -10.74 -1.56
CA ILE A 383 17.70 -9.78 -0.51
C ILE A 383 19.22 -9.72 -0.43
N LYS A 384 19.78 -8.56 -0.77
CA LYS A 384 21.21 -8.27 -0.66
C LYS A 384 21.47 -7.50 0.62
N VAL A 385 22.42 -7.98 1.42
CA VAL A 385 22.98 -7.22 2.53
C VAL A 385 24.30 -6.64 2.07
N LEU A 386 24.33 -5.32 1.91
CA LEU A 386 25.47 -4.55 1.45
C LEU A 386 26.21 -3.97 2.65
N LYS A 387 27.50 -3.68 2.49
CA LYS A 387 28.35 -3.06 3.51
C LYS A 387 29.15 -1.93 2.90
N ILE A 388 29.19 -0.80 3.62
CA ILE A 388 30.04 0.34 3.27
C ILE A 388 31.45 0.09 3.82
N LYS A 389 32.47 0.18 2.96
CA LYS A 389 33.89 0.03 3.33
C LYS A 389 34.65 1.28 2.90
N ALA A 390 35.63 1.70 3.69
CA ALA A 390 36.62 2.69 3.26
C ALA A 390 37.63 2.01 2.33
N GLU A 391 37.97 2.64 1.21
CA GLU A 391 38.91 2.09 0.22
C GLU A 391 40.35 2.04 0.76
N LYS A 392 40.71 3.00 1.64
CA LYS A 392 41.95 3.03 2.43
C LYS A 392 41.66 3.60 3.81
N GLU A 393 42.40 3.20 4.84
CA GLU A 393 42.18 3.63 6.25
C GLU A 393 42.18 5.16 6.47
N PHE A 394 42.60 5.96 5.47
CA PHE A 394 42.68 7.42 5.55
C PHE A 394 42.07 8.18 4.34
N SER A 395 41.35 7.54 3.41
CA SER A 395 40.70 8.24 2.28
C SER A 395 39.20 8.48 2.53
N SER A 396 38.67 9.60 2.03
CA SER A 396 37.23 9.91 2.01
C SER A 396 36.44 9.12 0.95
N GLU A 397 37.08 8.13 0.32
CA GLU A 397 36.48 7.31 -0.75
C GLU A 397 35.90 6.03 -0.14
N TYR A 398 34.57 5.89 -0.28
CA TYR A 398 33.81 4.76 0.22
C TYR A 398 33.34 3.85 -0.92
N GLU A 399 33.37 2.54 -0.69
CA GLU A 399 32.86 1.52 -1.61
C GLU A 399 31.73 0.73 -0.95
N VAL A 400 30.68 0.45 -1.73
CA VAL A 400 29.57 -0.43 -1.33
C VAL A 400 29.82 -1.83 -1.88
N VAL A 401 29.92 -2.82 -0.99
CA VAL A 401 30.19 -4.21 -1.34
C VAL A 401 29.08 -5.12 -0.83
N CYS A 402 28.67 -6.12 -1.62
CA CYS A 402 27.74 -7.14 -1.15
C CYS A 402 28.43 -8.04 -0.12
N ASP A 403 27.89 -8.11 1.10
CA ASP A 403 28.38 -8.98 2.18
C ASP A 403 27.84 -10.40 1.98
N PHE A 404 26.51 -10.52 1.85
CA PHE A 404 25.84 -11.76 1.46
C PHE A 404 24.50 -11.49 0.78
N SER A 405 23.95 -12.50 0.11
CA SER A 405 22.62 -12.45 -0.51
C SER A 405 21.78 -13.65 -0.10
N ILE A 406 20.49 -13.42 0.10
CA ILE A 406 19.48 -14.45 0.35
C ILE A 406 18.58 -14.52 -0.88
N ILE A 407 18.52 -15.71 -1.48
CA ILE A 407 17.80 -15.94 -2.74
C ILE A 407 16.60 -16.83 -2.43
N ALA A 408 15.44 -16.50 -3.02
CA ALA A 408 14.25 -17.33 -2.93
C ALA A 408 14.49 -18.69 -3.59
N SER A 409 13.96 -19.77 -3.02
CA SER A 409 14.08 -21.10 -3.63
C SER A 409 13.14 -21.19 -4.82
N ARG A 410 13.70 -21.06 -6.01
CA ARG A 410 12.99 -21.15 -7.29
C ARG A 410 13.37 -22.45 -7.96
N GLU A 411 12.39 -23.15 -8.49
CA GLU A 411 12.67 -24.22 -9.44
C GLU A 411 13.17 -23.57 -10.72
N ASP A 412 14.42 -23.85 -11.10
CA ASP A 412 14.96 -23.54 -12.42
C ASP A 412 14.30 -24.47 -13.46
N SER A 413 12.97 -24.40 -13.61
CA SER A 413 12.28 -24.91 -14.79
C SER A 413 12.43 -23.91 -15.95
N ALA A 414 13.65 -23.39 -16.12
CA ALA A 414 14.13 -22.83 -17.37
C ALA A 414 14.64 -23.96 -18.29
N THR A 415 14.09 -25.17 -18.19
CA THR A 415 14.04 -26.05 -19.36
C THR A 415 13.08 -25.41 -20.33
N SER A 416 13.64 -24.60 -21.23
CA SER A 416 12.95 -24.10 -22.42
C SER A 416 12.09 -25.22 -22.99
N GLN A 417 10.76 -25.16 -22.79
CA GLN A 417 9.86 -26.14 -23.39
C GLN A 417 10.02 -25.98 -24.90
N VAL A 418 10.72 -26.96 -25.46
CA VAL A 418 10.91 -27.11 -26.88
C VAL A 418 9.62 -27.69 -27.41
N THR A 419 8.80 -26.87 -28.07
CA THR A 419 7.62 -27.37 -28.77
C THR A 419 8.01 -27.64 -30.21
N VAL A 420 7.85 -28.88 -30.66
CA VAL A 420 8.08 -29.27 -32.05
C VAL A 420 6.77 -29.06 -32.82
N THR A 421 6.79 -28.22 -33.85
CA THR A 421 5.63 -28.05 -34.74
C THR A 421 5.38 -29.33 -35.54
N SER A 422 4.18 -29.52 -36.09
CA SER A 422 3.85 -30.67 -36.96
C SER A 422 4.74 -30.82 -38.21
N SER A 423 5.57 -29.82 -38.51
CA SER A 423 6.61 -29.84 -39.56
C SER A 423 8.01 -30.25 -39.05
N GLY A 424 8.15 -30.70 -37.80
CA GLY A 424 9.43 -31.09 -37.19
C GLY A 424 10.31 -29.91 -36.71
N ARG A 425 9.78 -28.68 -36.62
CA ARG A 425 10.57 -27.50 -36.22
C ARG A 425 10.52 -27.27 -34.72
N THR A 426 11.70 -27.24 -34.12
CA THR A 426 11.98 -27.03 -32.70
C THR A 426 11.84 -25.54 -32.33
N VAL A 427 10.75 -25.15 -31.67
CA VAL A 427 10.54 -23.74 -31.22
C VAL A 427 10.90 -23.63 -29.73
N LYS A 428 11.94 -22.87 -29.40
CA LYS A 428 12.25 -22.46 -28.02
C LYS A 428 11.34 -21.31 -27.62
N LYS A 429 10.32 -21.57 -26.81
CA LYS A 429 9.51 -20.53 -26.18
C LYS A 429 10.32 -19.93 -25.02
N ARG A 430 10.73 -18.66 -25.12
CA ARG A 430 11.33 -17.92 -24.00
C ARG A 430 10.21 -17.14 -23.31
N ILE A 431 9.57 -17.74 -22.32
CA ILE A 431 8.63 -17.04 -21.44
C ILE A 431 9.51 -16.32 -20.42
N GLN A 432 9.51 -14.99 -20.43
CA GLN A 432 10.16 -14.20 -19.39
C GLN A 432 9.13 -14.09 -18.26
N HIS A 433 9.29 -14.95 -17.25
CA HIS A 433 8.44 -14.97 -16.06
C HIS A 433 8.75 -13.73 -15.22
N LEU A 434 7.71 -13.05 -14.72
CA LEU A 434 7.90 -11.95 -13.78
C LEU A 434 8.43 -12.51 -12.46
N GLU A 435 9.28 -11.75 -11.75
CA GLU A 435 9.89 -12.23 -10.51
C GLU A 435 8.95 -12.15 -9.30
N ASP A 436 7.82 -11.47 -9.39
CA ASP A 436 6.76 -11.42 -8.39
C ASP A 436 5.57 -12.34 -8.75
N ASP A 437 5.79 -13.29 -9.66
CA ASP A 437 4.79 -14.29 -10.01
C ASP A 437 4.46 -15.17 -8.79
N PRO A 438 3.17 -15.33 -8.45
CA PRO A 438 2.80 -15.95 -7.19
C PRO A 438 3.08 -17.46 -7.20
N ASP A 439 3.22 -18.09 -8.38
CA ASP A 439 3.63 -19.49 -8.51
C ASP A 439 5.08 -19.73 -8.04
N GLN A 440 5.85 -18.64 -7.85
CA GLN A 440 7.19 -18.67 -7.31
C GLN A 440 7.25 -18.15 -5.88
N GLU A 441 8.24 -18.61 -5.14
CA GLU A 441 8.52 -18.06 -3.83
C GLU A 441 8.92 -16.58 -3.92
N THR A 442 8.20 -15.73 -3.18
CA THR A 442 8.45 -14.29 -3.10
C THR A 442 8.64 -13.83 -1.66
N PHE A 443 9.61 -12.95 -1.44
CA PHE A 443 9.81 -12.28 -0.15
C PHE A 443 8.82 -11.13 -0.01
N LYS A 444 8.08 -11.11 1.11
CA LYS A 444 7.11 -10.06 1.43
C LYS A 444 7.53 -9.16 2.59
N MET A 445 8.39 -9.67 3.47
CA MET A 445 8.90 -8.90 4.61
C MET A 445 10.27 -9.40 5.05
N VAL A 446 11.04 -8.51 5.63
CA VAL A 446 12.39 -8.64 6.19
C VAL A 446 12.41 -7.74 7.41
N LYS A 447 12.71 -8.33 8.57
CA LYS A 447 12.81 -7.63 9.87
C LYS A 447 14.04 -8.12 10.60
N TYR A 448 14.76 -7.20 11.21
CA TYR A 448 15.86 -7.51 12.13
C TYR A 448 15.34 -7.55 13.56
N GLU A 449 15.74 -8.57 14.30
CA GLU A 449 15.51 -8.70 15.74
C GLU A 449 16.87 -8.65 16.43
N ASP A 450 17.04 -7.64 17.28
CA ASP A 450 18.33 -7.22 17.85
C ASP A 450 18.75 -8.03 19.08
N GLU A 451 17.82 -8.47 19.92
CA GLU A 451 18.13 -9.27 21.11
C GLU A 451 18.70 -10.65 20.75
N LEU A 452 18.16 -11.30 19.73
CA LEU A 452 18.56 -12.62 19.27
C LEU A 452 19.55 -12.57 18.10
N ASP A 453 19.80 -11.39 17.52
CA ASP A 453 20.63 -11.20 16.34
C ASP A 453 20.18 -12.11 15.18
N LEU A 454 18.91 -11.97 14.81
CA LEU A 454 18.23 -12.77 13.78
C LEU A 454 17.61 -11.87 12.71
N LEU A 455 17.68 -12.33 11.47
CA LEU A 455 16.96 -11.74 10.35
C LEU A 455 15.74 -12.61 10.04
N ALA A 456 14.54 -12.09 10.30
CA ALA A 456 13.29 -12.76 10.02
C ALA A 456 12.76 -12.33 8.64
N ILE A 457 12.55 -13.30 7.75
CA ILE A 457 12.04 -13.08 6.40
C ILE A 457 10.73 -13.82 6.26
N VAL A 458 9.70 -13.16 5.73
CA VAL A 458 8.43 -13.81 5.37
C VAL A 458 8.47 -14.07 3.87
N ASP A 459 8.48 -15.36 3.52
CA ASP A 459 8.31 -15.83 2.15
C ASP A 459 6.92 -16.40 1.95
N VAL A 460 6.35 -16.15 0.78
CA VAL A 460 5.07 -16.68 0.36
C VAL A 460 5.31 -17.52 -0.88
N ARG A 461 4.83 -18.77 -0.84
CA ARG A 461 4.75 -19.65 -2.01
C ARG A 461 3.29 -19.96 -2.23
N GLN A 462 2.78 -19.64 -3.41
CA GLN A 462 1.44 -20.04 -3.76
C GLN A 462 1.47 -21.48 -4.28
N THR A 463 0.68 -22.38 -3.71
CA THR A 463 0.46 -23.73 -4.27
C THR A 463 -0.86 -23.77 -5.03
N GLU A 464 -1.10 -24.85 -5.78
CA GLU A 464 -2.31 -25.06 -6.59
C GLU A 464 -3.63 -25.04 -5.80
N ASP A 465 -3.59 -25.05 -4.46
CA ASP A 465 -4.79 -24.99 -3.61
C ASP A 465 -4.73 -23.93 -2.49
N GLU A 466 -3.57 -23.53 -1.92
CA GLU A 466 -3.48 -22.54 -0.82
C GLU A 466 -2.23 -21.63 -0.93
N GLY A 467 -2.33 -20.35 -0.53
CA GLY A 467 -1.16 -19.48 -0.35
C GLY A 467 -0.40 -19.85 0.93
N GLN A 468 0.70 -20.59 0.87
CA GLN A 468 1.45 -20.95 2.07
C GLN A 468 2.51 -19.89 2.39
N ALA A 469 2.38 -19.22 3.53
CA ALA A 469 3.42 -18.36 4.06
C ALA A 469 4.36 -19.14 5.00
N SER A 470 5.63 -18.78 4.96
CA SER A 470 6.61 -19.22 5.95
C SER A 470 7.47 -18.09 6.47
N VAL A 471 7.93 -18.26 7.71
CA VAL A 471 8.90 -17.38 8.36
C VAL A 471 10.25 -18.09 8.33
N ARG A 472 11.23 -17.46 7.69
CA ARG A 472 12.63 -17.89 7.69
C ARG A 472 13.43 -17.06 8.67
N LEU A 473 14.08 -17.75 9.60
CA LEU A 473 15.02 -17.16 10.53
C LEU A 473 16.43 -17.37 9.99
N HIS A 474 17.10 -16.27 9.63
CA HIS A 474 18.46 -16.25 9.12
C HIS A 474 19.42 -15.70 10.16
N ASN A 475 20.67 -16.14 10.11
CA ASN A 475 21.75 -15.53 10.85
C ASN A 475 22.02 -14.13 10.28
N ASN A 476 21.97 -13.10 11.12
CA ASN A 476 22.18 -11.72 10.70
C ASN A 476 23.56 -11.47 10.05
N LYS A 477 24.62 -12.18 10.47
CA LYS A 477 26.00 -11.93 10.00
C LYS A 477 26.37 -12.70 8.73
N SER A 478 25.86 -13.92 8.58
CA SER A 478 26.22 -14.81 7.47
C SER A 478 25.11 -15.00 6.44
N GLY A 479 23.87 -14.58 6.74
CA GLY A 479 22.71 -14.85 5.90
C GLY A 479 22.27 -16.31 5.87
N THR A 480 22.91 -17.21 6.63
CA THR A 480 22.60 -18.64 6.63
C THR A 480 21.22 -18.88 7.22
N LEU A 481 20.38 -19.65 6.52
CA LEU A 481 19.09 -20.09 7.04
C LEU A 481 19.31 -20.95 8.29
N LEU A 482 18.68 -20.59 9.40
CA LEU A 482 18.74 -21.32 10.66
C LEU A 482 17.49 -22.15 10.89
N LYS A 483 16.31 -21.62 10.54
CA LYS A 483 15.03 -22.32 10.69
C LYS A 483 13.98 -21.78 9.74
N LYS A 484 13.12 -22.66 9.21
CA LYS A 484 11.94 -22.30 8.42
C LYS A 484 10.68 -22.77 9.17
N ILE A 485 9.71 -21.89 9.31
CA ILE A 485 8.47 -22.14 10.06
C ILE A 485 7.31 -21.90 9.10
N ALA A 486 6.53 -22.94 8.80
CA ALA A 486 5.31 -22.79 8.01
C ALA A 486 4.20 -22.16 8.88
N LEU A 487 3.54 -21.14 8.36
CA LEU A 487 2.35 -20.57 9.00
C LEU A 487 1.14 -21.44 8.65
N GLN A 488 0.29 -21.70 9.64
CA GLN A 488 -0.91 -22.52 9.48
C GLN A 488 -2.04 -21.81 8.71
N GLU A 489 -2.07 -20.48 8.77
CA GLU A 489 -3.08 -19.70 8.06
C GLU A 489 -2.62 -19.41 6.63
N PRO A 490 -3.50 -19.55 5.63
CA PRO A 490 -3.17 -19.17 4.27
C PRO A 490 -2.88 -17.67 4.22
N TRP A 491 -1.87 -17.30 3.46
CA TRP A 491 -1.55 -15.91 3.15
C TRP A 491 -2.55 -15.40 2.11
N ASP A 492 -3.77 -15.14 2.55
CA ASP A 492 -4.77 -14.48 1.76
C ASP A 492 -4.42 -12.98 1.70
N VAL A 493 -3.76 -12.55 0.61
CA VAL A 493 -3.68 -11.13 0.25
C VAL A 493 -5.06 -10.67 -0.23
N VAL A 494 -6.06 -10.76 0.63
CA VAL A 494 -7.23 -9.90 0.52
C VAL A 494 -6.79 -8.63 1.23
N ASN A 495 -6.21 -7.69 0.46
CA ASN A 495 -5.98 -6.34 0.96
C ASN A 495 -7.26 -5.91 1.68
N THR A 496 -7.17 -5.54 2.96
CA THR A 496 -8.31 -5.14 3.79
C THR A 496 -9.10 -3.97 3.19
N THR A 497 -8.56 -3.31 2.17
CA THR A 497 -9.25 -2.33 1.30
C THR A 497 -10.29 -2.91 0.34
N ASP A 498 -10.30 -4.21 0.06
CA ASP A 498 -11.18 -4.81 -0.97
C ASP A 498 -12.58 -5.10 -0.41
N MET A 499 -12.70 -5.68 0.80
CA MET A 499 -14.00 -5.96 1.42
C MET A 499 -14.81 -4.70 1.77
N GLU A 500 -14.16 -3.58 2.14
CA GLU A 500 -14.85 -2.32 2.42
C GLU A 500 -15.28 -1.58 1.13
N ASN A 501 -14.66 -1.88 -0.03
CA ASN A 501 -14.96 -1.23 -1.32
C ASN A 501 -15.94 -2.01 -2.22
N HIS A 502 -16.24 -3.28 -1.95
CA HIS A 502 -17.15 -4.07 -2.78
C HIS A 502 -18.63 -3.66 -2.65
N ARG A 503 -19.10 -3.30 -1.45
CA ARG A 503 -20.49 -2.85 -1.24
C ARG A 503 -20.83 -1.57 -2.00
N PRO A 504 -20.05 -0.47 -1.92
CA PRO A 504 -20.35 0.74 -2.68
C PRO A 504 -20.24 0.49 -4.20
N PHE A 505 -19.33 -0.37 -4.64
CA PHE A 505 -19.25 -0.79 -6.05
C PHE A 505 -20.53 -1.49 -6.51
N LEU A 506 -21.00 -2.49 -5.76
CA LEU A 506 -22.20 -3.28 -6.09
C LEU A 506 -23.45 -2.41 -6.17
N VAL A 507 -23.64 -1.51 -5.19
CA VAL A 507 -24.77 -0.57 -5.18
C VAL A 507 -24.72 0.33 -6.41
N LEU A 508 -23.54 0.86 -6.74
CA LEU A 508 -23.39 1.77 -7.86
C LEU A 508 -23.57 1.06 -9.22
N LEU A 509 -23.05 -0.17 -9.35
CA LEU A 509 -23.22 -0.98 -10.54
C LEU A 509 -24.69 -1.36 -10.76
N PHE A 510 -25.38 -1.82 -9.70
CA PHE A 510 -26.80 -2.14 -9.78
C PHE A 510 -27.62 -0.91 -10.18
N PHE A 511 -27.31 0.24 -9.57
CA PHE A 511 -27.96 1.51 -9.92
C PHE A 511 -27.69 1.91 -11.37
N ALA A 512 -26.44 1.80 -11.86
CA ALA A 512 -26.10 2.06 -13.26
C ALA A 512 -26.86 1.13 -14.20
N PHE A 513 -26.91 -0.18 -13.90
CA PHE A 513 -27.65 -1.15 -14.72
C PHE A 513 -29.15 -0.84 -14.75
N ALA A 514 -29.75 -0.53 -13.59
CA ALA A 514 -31.16 -0.15 -13.49
C ALA A 514 -31.47 1.11 -14.31
N VAL A 515 -30.67 2.17 -14.19
CA VAL A 515 -30.84 3.42 -14.96
C VAL A 515 -30.69 3.15 -16.47
N GLY A 516 -29.69 2.38 -16.88
CA GLY A 516 -29.47 2.02 -18.28
C GLY A 516 -30.61 1.18 -18.86
N PHE A 517 -31.09 0.18 -18.11
CA PHE A 517 -32.23 -0.64 -18.52
C PHE A 517 -33.51 0.19 -18.65
N ILE A 518 -33.77 1.08 -17.68
CA ILE A 518 -34.91 2.01 -17.75
C ILE A 518 -34.78 2.91 -18.98
N ALA A 519 -33.59 3.41 -19.33
CA ALA A 519 -33.38 4.19 -20.55
C ALA A 519 -33.73 3.40 -21.83
N VAL A 520 -33.35 2.11 -21.91
CA VAL A 520 -33.74 1.22 -23.02
C VAL A 520 -35.26 1.03 -23.09
N VAL A 521 -35.92 0.82 -21.95
CA VAL A 521 -37.39 0.73 -21.88
C VAL A 521 -38.06 2.03 -22.31
N PHE A 522 -37.48 3.18 -21.94
CA PHE A 522 -38.00 4.50 -22.29
C PHE A 522 -37.87 4.77 -23.79
N VAL A 523 -36.72 4.49 -24.41
CA VAL A 523 -36.58 4.66 -25.87
C VAL A 523 -37.51 3.72 -26.63
N LEU A 524 -37.71 2.48 -26.14
CA LEU A 524 -38.65 1.53 -26.73
C LEU A 524 -40.10 2.02 -26.63
N ARG A 525 -40.50 2.52 -25.45
CA ARG A 525 -41.82 3.13 -25.26
C ARG A 525 -41.99 4.37 -26.13
N TRP A 526 -40.95 5.20 -26.26
CA TRP A 526 -40.97 6.38 -27.11
C TRP A 526 -41.30 5.99 -28.56
N VAL A 527 -40.58 5.01 -29.12
CA VAL A 527 -40.79 4.62 -30.53
C VAL A 527 -42.10 3.86 -30.78
N LEU A 528 -42.60 3.09 -29.80
CA LEU A 528 -43.80 2.27 -29.98
C LEU A 528 -45.11 2.98 -29.61
N HIS A 529 -45.10 3.86 -28.60
CA HIS A 529 -46.32 4.48 -28.08
C HIS A 529 -46.48 5.92 -28.59
N PHE A 530 -45.40 6.69 -28.63
CA PHE A 530 -45.46 8.09 -29.05
C PHE A 530 -45.15 8.28 -30.54
N ARG A 531 -44.37 7.37 -31.13
CA ARG A 531 -44.05 7.36 -32.56
C ARG A 531 -44.74 6.20 -33.29
N GLU A 532 -44.49 6.12 -34.59
CA GLU A 532 -45.22 5.30 -35.55
C GLU A 532 -44.90 3.78 -35.45
N GLY A 533 -44.08 3.38 -34.48
CA GLY A 533 -43.60 2.01 -34.32
C GLY A 533 -42.31 1.74 -35.09
N LEU A 534 -42.05 0.44 -35.34
CA LEU A 534 -40.84 -0.06 -35.99
C LEU A 534 -41.20 -0.89 -37.23
N ALA A 535 -40.53 -0.61 -38.35
CA ALA A 535 -40.60 -1.36 -39.60
C ALA A 535 -39.33 -1.09 -40.41
N TRP A 536 -39.05 -1.87 -41.45
CA TRP A 536 -37.94 -1.63 -42.37
C TRP A 536 -38.53 -1.36 -43.77
N ASP A 537 -39.00 -0.13 -43.98
CA ASP A 537 -39.88 0.29 -45.08
C ASP A 537 -39.49 1.62 -45.77
N GLY A 538 -38.34 2.20 -45.43
CA GLY A 538 -37.88 3.52 -45.87
C GLY A 538 -38.65 4.71 -45.28
N GLY A 539 -39.58 4.45 -44.35
CA GLY A 539 -40.45 5.45 -43.73
C GLY A 539 -40.01 5.86 -42.33
N ALA A 540 -40.86 6.63 -41.64
CA ALA A 540 -40.59 7.10 -40.27
C ALA A 540 -40.41 5.93 -39.27
N LYS A 541 -41.06 4.79 -39.53
CA LYS A 541 -40.91 3.56 -38.73
C LYS A 541 -39.51 2.97 -38.85
N GLU A 542 -38.86 3.12 -40.00
CA GLU A 542 -37.45 2.72 -40.17
C GLU A 542 -36.51 3.66 -39.42
N PHE A 543 -36.74 4.97 -39.52
CA PHE A 543 -35.96 5.94 -38.74
C PHE A 543 -35.97 5.62 -37.24
N ASN A 544 -37.09 5.13 -36.70
CA ASN A 544 -37.22 4.81 -35.28
C ASN A 544 -36.28 3.70 -34.79
N TRP A 545 -35.71 2.88 -35.68
CA TRP A 545 -34.61 1.98 -35.32
C TRP A 545 -33.36 2.73 -34.90
N HIS A 546 -33.13 3.95 -35.41
CA HIS A 546 -31.95 4.73 -35.10
C HIS A 546 -31.79 5.01 -33.60
N PRO A 547 -32.70 5.74 -32.93
CA PRO A 547 -32.56 6.02 -31.51
C PRO A 547 -32.62 4.74 -30.65
N LEU A 548 -33.44 3.76 -31.02
CA LEU A 548 -33.56 2.50 -30.27
C LEU A 548 -32.23 1.72 -30.26
N LEU A 549 -31.63 1.53 -31.43
CA LEU A 549 -30.38 0.77 -31.57
C LEU A 549 -29.17 1.57 -31.07
N ALA A 550 -29.16 2.89 -31.21
CA ALA A 550 -28.10 3.74 -30.68
C ALA A 550 -28.07 3.71 -29.13
N VAL A 551 -29.23 3.85 -28.48
CA VAL A 551 -29.32 3.78 -27.01
C VAL A 551 -29.01 2.37 -26.51
N THR A 552 -29.50 1.33 -27.19
CA THR A 552 -29.28 -0.05 -26.76
C THR A 552 -27.82 -0.49 -26.97
N GLY A 553 -27.26 -0.27 -28.15
CA GLY A 553 -25.90 -0.69 -28.49
C GLY A 553 -24.83 0.27 -27.98
N PHE A 554 -24.86 1.50 -28.47
CA PHE A 554 -23.80 2.49 -28.29
C PHE A 554 -23.79 3.14 -26.92
N ILE A 555 -24.91 3.12 -26.19
CA ILE A 555 -24.95 3.62 -24.82
C ILE A 555 -24.93 2.44 -23.84
N PHE A 556 -25.96 1.60 -23.83
CA PHE A 556 -26.11 0.59 -22.79
C PHE A 556 -25.08 -0.55 -22.91
N LEU A 557 -24.99 -1.24 -24.06
CA LEU A 557 -24.03 -2.35 -24.23
C LEU A 557 -22.57 -1.87 -24.18
N GLN A 558 -22.24 -0.76 -24.84
CA GLN A 558 -20.90 -0.17 -24.75
C GLN A 558 -20.54 0.23 -23.31
N GLY A 559 -21.48 0.83 -22.57
CA GLY A 559 -21.28 1.19 -21.16
C GLY A 559 -20.97 -0.03 -20.29
N ILE A 560 -21.69 -1.13 -20.48
CA ILE A 560 -21.40 -2.41 -19.80
C ILE A 560 -20.02 -2.94 -20.20
N ALA A 561 -19.68 -2.89 -21.49
CA ALA A 561 -18.38 -3.35 -21.99
C ALA A 561 -17.20 -2.58 -21.36
N ILE A 562 -17.35 -1.28 -21.11
CA ILE A 562 -16.32 -0.44 -20.48
C ILE A 562 -16.03 -0.88 -19.04
N VAL A 563 -17.06 -1.24 -18.27
CA VAL A 563 -16.91 -1.62 -16.85
C VAL A 563 -16.75 -3.11 -16.61
N VAL A 564 -16.80 -3.94 -17.66
CA VAL A 564 -16.80 -5.42 -17.54
C VAL A 564 -15.59 -5.95 -16.76
N TYR A 565 -14.41 -5.34 -16.91
CA TYR A 565 -13.20 -5.74 -16.17
C TYR A 565 -13.24 -5.35 -14.69
N ARG A 566 -14.16 -4.47 -14.29
CA ARG A 566 -14.24 -3.94 -12.92
C ARG A 566 -15.14 -4.78 -12.02
N LEU A 567 -15.83 -5.77 -12.57
CA LEU A 567 -16.72 -6.67 -11.85
C LEU A 567 -15.91 -7.62 -10.94
N PRO A 568 -16.01 -7.51 -9.60
CA PRO A 568 -15.17 -8.27 -8.67
C PRO A 568 -15.25 -9.79 -8.85
N TRP A 569 -16.45 -10.33 -9.10
CA TRP A 569 -16.66 -11.77 -9.35
C TRP A 569 -16.03 -12.26 -10.66
N THR A 570 -15.68 -11.36 -11.58
CA THR A 570 -14.99 -11.72 -12.82
C THR A 570 -13.48 -11.64 -12.72
N TRP A 571 -12.94 -11.17 -11.59
CA TRP A 571 -11.51 -11.07 -11.42
C TRP A 571 -10.87 -12.47 -11.42
N LYS A 572 -11.50 -13.46 -10.79
CA LYS A 572 -11.06 -14.87 -10.83
C LYS A 572 -11.23 -15.54 -12.20
N CYS A 573 -12.01 -14.94 -13.12
CA CYS A 573 -12.22 -15.50 -14.46
C CYS A 573 -11.01 -15.31 -15.38
N SER A 574 -10.78 -16.23 -16.32
CA SER A 574 -9.70 -16.10 -17.33
C SER A 574 -9.67 -14.71 -17.98
N LYS A 575 -8.48 -14.08 -18.03
CA LYS A 575 -8.32 -12.78 -18.70
C LYS A 575 -8.62 -12.84 -20.18
N LEU A 576 -8.32 -13.97 -20.82
CA LEU A 576 -8.72 -14.22 -22.20
C LEU A 576 -10.25 -14.20 -22.33
N MET A 577 -10.97 -14.86 -21.42
CA MET A 577 -12.44 -14.81 -21.41
C MET A 577 -12.96 -13.38 -21.23
N MET A 578 -12.39 -12.60 -20.29
CA MET A 578 -12.81 -11.21 -20.11
C MET A 578 -12.46 -10.31 -21.31
N LYS A 579 -11.35 -10.59 -22.00
CA LYS A 579 -11.03 -9.96 -23.29
C LYS A 579 -12.04 -10.32 -24.37
N LEU A 580 -12.46 -11.57 -24.45
CA LEU A 580 -13.49 -12.01 -25.39
C LEU A 580 -14.85 -11.39 -25.08
N ILE A 581 -15.24 -11.29 -23.80
CA ILE A 581 -16.49 -10.63 -23.41
C ILE A 581 -16.44 -9.14 -23.73
N HIS A 582 -15.34 -8.45 -23.37
CA HIS A 582 -15.16 -7.04 -23.68
C HIS A 582 -15.19 -6.79 -25.20
N ALA A 583 -14.46 -7.60 -25.98
CA ALA A 583 -14.44 -7.51 -27.43
C ALA A 583 -15.83 -7.80 -28.03
N GLY A 584 -16.48 -8.88 -27.58
CA GLY A 584 -17.79 -9.31 -28.06
C GLY A 584 -18.88 -8.27 -27.81
N LEU A 585 -18.92 -7.69 -26.60
CA LEU A 585 -19.87 -6.61 -26.28
C LEU A 585 -19.65 -5.35 -27.13
N ASN A 586 -18.40 -4.95 -27.36
CA ASN A 586 -18.11 -3.79 -28.22
C ASN A 586 -18.40 -4.07 -29.70
N VAL A 587 -18.13 -5.28 -30.20
CA VAL A 587 -18.47 -5.68 -31.57
C VAL A 587 -19.98 -5.73 -31.75
N LEU A 588 -20.73 -6.27 -30.78
CA LEU A 588 -22.19 -6.25 -30.81
C LEU A 588 -22.73 -4.81 -30.81
N ALA A 589 -22.20 -3.94 -29.93
CA ALA A 589 -22.55 -2.53 -29.91
C ALA A 589 -22.26 -1.84 -31.26
N PHE A 590 -21.14 -2.17 -31.90
CA PHE A 590 -20.79 -1.66 -33.23
C PHE A 590 -21.79 -2.11 -34.31
N ILE A 591 -22.15 -3.39 -34.35
CA ILE A 591 -23.12 -3.92 -35.32
C ILE A 591 -24.45 -3.18 -35.18
N LEU A 592 -24.95 -3.01 -33.94
CA LEU A 592 -26.19 -2.27 -33.70
C LEU A 592 -26.08 -0.80 -34.11
N ALA A 593 -24.93 -0.15 -33.89
CA ALA A 593 -24.70 1.23 -34.31
C ALA A 593 -24.63 1.38 -35.84
N VAL A 594 -24.07 0.39 -36.55
CA VAL A 594 -24.08 0.38 -38.02
C VAL A 594 -25.51 0.22 -38.55
N ILE A 595 -26.29 -0.73 -38.01
CA ILE A 595 -27.70 -0.90 -38.40
C ILE A 595 -28.51 0.37 -38.10
N SER A 596 -28.25 1.00 -36.95
CA SER A 596 -28.82 2.30 -36.56
C SER A 596 -28.54 3.40 -37.57
N LEU A 597 -27.32 3.47 -38.12
CA LEU A 597 -26.96 4.45 -39.15
C LEU A 597 -27.61 4.13 -40.50
N VAL A 598 -27.58 2.86 -40.92
CA VAL A 598 -28.19 2.42 -42.18
C VAL A 598 -29.65 2.81 -42.24
N ALA A 599 -30.42 2.58 -41.16
CA ALA A 599 -31.82 2.96 -41.07
C ALA A 599 -32.07 4.47 -41.29
N VAL A 600 -31.15 5.35 -40.87
CA VAL A 600 -31.28 6.80 -41.12
C VAL A 600 -30.92 7.15 -42.55
N PHE A 601 -29.85 6.57 -43.08
CA PHE A 601 -29.45 6.81 -44.47
C PHE A 601 -30.53 6.34 -45.44
N ASP A 602 -31.10 5.15 -45.23
CA ASP A 602 -32.18 4.60 -46.06
C ASP A 602 -33.43 5.48 -45.95
N PHE A 603 -33.85 5.85 -44.74
CA PHE A 603 -34.95 6.80 -44.54
C PHE A 603 -34.71 8.14 -45.26
N HIS A 604 -33.56 8.77 -45.08
CA HIS A 604 -33.27 10.05 -45.73
C HIS A 604 -33.21 9.93 -47.26
N ASN A 605 -32.63 8.86 -47.79
CA ASN A 605 -32.52 8.64 -49.22
C ASN A 605 -33.92 8.44 -49.85
N VAL A 606 -34.79 7.65 -49.20
CA VAL A 606 -36.16 7.42 -49.68
C VAL A 606 -37.01 8.70 -49.57
N GLN A 607 -36.84 9.48 -48.50
CA GLN A 607 -37.57 10.72 -48.28
C GLN A 607 -36.94 11.95 -48.95
N ASN A 608 -35.84 11.80 -49.70
CA ASN A 608 -35.08 12.89 -50.33
C ASN A 608 -34.64 13.99 -49.34
N ILE A 609 -34.26 13.60 -48.12
CA ILE A 609 -33.71 14.49 -47.11
C ILE A 609 -32.17 14.52 -47.27
N PRO A 610 -31.52 15.69 -47.26
CA PRO A 610 -30.06 15.76 -47.36
C PRO A 610 -29.40 15.06 -46.17
N ASN A 611 -28.37 14.26 -46.45
CA ASN A 611 -27.56 13.61 -45.43
C ASN A 611 -26.42 14.52 -44.93
N MET A 612 -25.94 14.25 -43.71
CA MET A 612 -24.68 14.81 -43.18
C MET A 612 -24.61 16.35 -43.10
N TYR A 613 -25.71 17.06 -42.81
CA TYR A 613 -25.71 18.51 -42.65
C TYR A 613 -25.76 18.99 -41.19
N SER A 614 -26.18 18.13 -40.24
CA SER A 614 -26.35 18.52 -38.84
C SER A 614 -25.09 18.25 -38.00
N LEU A 615 -24.90 19.01 -36.93
CA LEU A 615 -23.77 18.78 -36.01
C LEU A 615 -23.87 17.39 -35.34
N HIS A 616 -25.09 16.94 -35.03
CA HIS A 616 -25.35 15.57 -34.57
C HIS A 616 -24.77 14.54 -35.55
N SER A 617 -25.04 14.70 -36.85
CA SER A 617 -24.56 13.76 -37.88
C SER A 617 -23.03 13.77 -38.03
N TRP A 618 -22.38 14.94 -37.97
CA TRP A 618 -20.93 15.06 -38.07
C TRP A 618 -20.22 14.41 -36.88
N VAL A 619 -20.63 14.75 -35.66
CA VAL A 619 -20.05 14.20 -34.44
C VAL A 619 -20.35 12.71 -34.34
N GLY A 620 -21.56 12.28 -34.72
CA GLY A 620 -21.96 10.88 -34.74
C GLY A 620 -21.12 10.02 -35.68
N LEU A 621 -20.91 10.48 -36.91
CA LEU A 621 -20.08 9.74 -37.88
C LEU A 621 -18.61 9.66 -37.43
N ILE A 622 -18.04 10.77 -36.93
CA ILE A 622 -16.68 10.77 -36.35
C ILE A 622 -16.59 9.76 -35.21
N THR A 623 -17.58 9.74 -34.32
CA THR A 623 -17.63 8.82 -33.17
C THR A 623 -17.66 7.36 -33.63
N VAL A 624 -18.45 7.02 -34.65
CA VAL A 624 -18.50 5.67 -35.21
C VAL A 624 -17.17 5.29 -35.86
N ILE A 625 -16.53 6.19 -36.61
CA ILE A 625 -15.20 5.93 -37.20
C ILE A 625 -14.15 5.69 -36.12
N LEU A 626 -14.12 6.54 -35.08
CA LEU A 626 -13.18 6.39 -33.96
C LEU A 626 -13.44 5.10 -33.18
N PHE A 627 -14.70 4.70 -33.00
CA PHE A 627 -15.06 3.44 -32.35
C PHE A 627 -14.63 2.22 -33.17
N SER A 628 -14.79 2.25 -34.51
CA SER A 628 -14.25 1.22 -35.40
C SER A 628 -12.75 1.08 -35.26
N LEU A 629 -12.02 2.20 -35.28
CA LEU A 629 -10.56 2.21 -35.10
C LEU A 629 -10.16 1.65 -33.72
N GLN A 630 -10.89 2.03 -32.67
CA GLN A 630 -10.69 1.55 -31.32
C GLN A 630 -10.85 0.02 -31.22
N ILE A 631 -11.87 -0.55 -31.88
CA ILE A 631 -12.09 -2.00 -31.92
C ILE A 631 -10.96 -2.70 -32.68
N VAL A 632 -10.63 -2.23 -33.88
CA VAL A 632 -9.57 -2.85 -34.71
C VAL A 632 -8.22 -2.83 -33.99
N LEU A 633 -7.80 -1.68 -33.47
CA LEU A 633 -6.56 -1.56 -32.70
C LEU A 633 -6.61 -2.41 -31.42
N GLY A 634 -7.76 -2.43 -30.73
CA GLY A 634 -7.96 -3.24 -29.53
C GLY A 634 -7.80 -4.74 -29.78
N LEU A 635 -8.43 -5.25 -30.84
CA LEU A 635 -8.33 -6.66 -31.26
C LEU A 635 -6.90 -7.01 -31.68
N CYS A 636 -6.29 -6.20 -32.54
CA CYS A 636 -4.95 -6.45 -33.06
C CYS A 636 -3.87 -6.41 -31.96
N ILE A 637 -3.95 -5.46 -31.02
CA ILE A 637 -2.92 -5.26 -30.01
C ILE A 637 -3.15 -6.16 -28.79
N PHE A 638 -4.38 -6.29 -28.29
CA PHE A 638 -4.66 -6.95 -27.00
C PHE A 638 -5.21 -8.37 -27.09
N LEU A 639 -5.79 -8.79 -28.23
CA LEU A 639 -6.39 -10.11 -28.41
C LEU A 639 -5.52 -11.06 -29.26
N LEU A 640 -4.93 -10.60 -30.37
CA LEU A 640 -4.12 -11.46 -31.25
C LEU A 640 -2.77 -11.87 -30.61
N PRO A 641 -2.37 -13.16 -30.71
CA PRO A 641 -1.09 -13.65 -30.22
C PRO A 641 -0.01 -13.53 -31.31
N VAL A 642 0.55 -12.34 -31.54
CA VAL A 642 1.57 -12.17 -32.59
C VAL A 642 2.80 -11.38 -32.11
N SER A 643 3.95 -12.06 -32.19
CA SER A 643 5.36 -11.64 -32.10
C SER A 643 5.86 -10.78 -30.91
N PRO A 644 7.07 -11.05 -30.38
CA PRO A 644 7.64 -10.38 -29.19
C PRO A 644 7.71 -8.85 -29.27
N GLY A 645 7.90 -8.27 -30.45
CA GLY A 645 8.02 -6.80 -30.64
C GLY A 645 6.73 -5.99 -30.43
N TYR A 646 5.59 -6.64 -30.19
CA TYR A 646 4.34 -5.96 -29.83
C TYR A 646 4.07 -5.91 -28.31
N LEU A 647 4.80 -6.68 -27.50
CA LEU A 647 4.61 -6.68 -26.04
C LEU A 647 5.00 -5.33 -25.42
N ASP A 648 6.11 -4.73 -25.86
CA ASP A 648 6.53 -3.38 -25.47
C ASP A 648 5.50 -2.31 -25.91
N LYS A 649 4.80 -2.55 -27.03
CA LYS A 649 3.75 -1.66 -27.52
C LYS A 649 2.51 -1.70 -26.63
N ARG A 650 2.14 -2.86 -26.04
CA ARG A 650 0.94 -2.97 -25.18
C ARG A 650 1.00 -2.03 -23.97
N ALA A 651 2.16 -1.89 -23.34
CA ALA A 651 2.35 -0.99 -22.20
C ALA A 651 2.16 0.49 -22.59
N VAL A 652 2.58 0.86 -23.80
CA VAL A 652 2.45 2.23 -24.33
C VAL A 652 1.04 2.53 -24.82
N PHE A 653 0.37 1.57 -25.47
CA PHE A 653 -0.95 1.75 -26.06
C PHE A 653 -2.10 1.58 -25.06
N LEU A 654 -1.90 0.91 -23.93
CA LEU A 654 -2.96 0.70 -22.93
C LEU A 654 -3.53 2.03 -22.37
N PRO A 655 -2.73 3.01 -21.94
CA PRO A 655 -3.25 4.31 -21.50
C PRO A 655 -4.03 5.04 -22.59
N ILE A 656 -3.56 4.96 -23.84
CA ILE A 656 -4.22 5.57 -25.01
C ILE A 656 -5.57 4.91 -25.23
N HIS A 657 -5.63 3.58 -25.25
CA HIS A 657 -6.85 2.80 -25.44
C HIS A 657 -7.89 3.10 -24.35
N VAL A 658 -7.48 3.19 -23.08
CA VAL A 658 -8.40 3.54 -21.98
C VAL A 658 -8.93 4.96 -22.15
N PHE A 659 -8.06 5.94 -22.42
CA PHE A 659 -8.46 7.33 -22.62
C PHE A 659 -9.41 7.49 -23.82
N SER A 660 -9.06 6.94 -24.98
CA SER A 660 -9.87 7.01 -26.19
C SER A 660 -11.22 6.33 -26.02
N GLY A 661 -11.30 5.20 -25.32
CA GLY A 661 -12.56 4.51 -25.04
C GLY A 661 -13.54 5.34 -24.21
N LEU A 662 -13.04 5.99 -23.15
CA LEU A 662 -13.85 6.89 -22.31
C LEU A 662 -14.25 8.17 -23.05
N PHE A 663 -13.34 8.71 -23.86
CA PHE A 663 -13.63 9.86 -24.71
C PHE A 663 -14.75 9.55 -25.71
N ILE A 664 -14.62 8.46 -26.48
CA ILE A 664 -15.63 8.01 -27.45
C ILE A 664 -16.99 7.84 -26.78
N PHE A 665 -17.05 7.16 -25.62
CA PHE A 665 -18.32 6.97 -24.89
C PHE A 665 -18.97 8.29 -24.46
N THR A 666 -18.16 9.26 -24.01
CA THR A 666 -18.65 10.60 -23.68
C THR A 666 -19.22 11.30 -24.91
N THR A 667 -18.55 11.17 -26.06
CA THR A 667 -19.00 11.74 -27.34
C THR A 667 -20.27 11.06 -27.85
N VAL A 668 -20.44 9.75 -27.63
CA VAL A 668 -21.71 9.03 -27.93
C VAL A 668 -22.86 9.62 -27.13
N ILE A 669 -22.68 9.84 -25.82
CA ILE A 669 -23.72 10.45 -24.96
C ILE A 669 -24.09 11.84 -25.48
N ALA A 670 -23.10 12.69 -25.75
CA ALA A 670 -23.34 14.02 -26.31
C ALA A 670 -24.09 13.95 -27.65
N THR A 671 -23.70 13.02 -28.53
CA THR A 671 -24.35 12.79 -29.83
C THR A 671 -25.81 12.37 -29.66
N ALA A 672 -26.10 11.46 -28.73
CA ALA A 672 -27.45 11.02 -28.46
C ALA A 672 -28.34 12.15 -27.93
N LEU A 673 -27.82 13.00 -27.04
CA LEU A 673 -28.56 14.17 -26.53
C LEU A 673 -28.84 15.19 -27.65
N MET A 674 -27.88 15.43 -28.55
CA MET A 674 -28.10 16.26 -29.74
C MET A 674 -29.17 15.66 -30.65
N GLY A 675 -29.11 14.35 -30.92
CA GLY A 675 -30.07 13.66 -31.80
C GLY A 675 -31.49 13.62 -31.25
N ILE A 676 -31.63 13.39 -29.93
CA ILE A 676 -32.92 13.51 -29.23
C ILE A 676 -33.48 14.93 -29.38
N THR A 677 -32.64 15.95 -29.16
CA THR A 677 -33.04 17.34 -29.27
C THR A 677 -33.50 17.69 -30.69
N GLU A 678 -32.71 17.31 -31.71
CA GLU A 678 -33.07 17.47 -33.13
C GLU A 678 -34.40 16.78 -33.44
N LYS A 679 -34.59 15.52 -33.02
CA LYS A 679 -35.81 14.76 -33.30
C LYS A 679 -37.04 15.35 -32.62
N LEU A 680 -36.93 15.87 -31.40
CA LEU A 680 -38.06 16.54 -30.73
C LEU A 680 -38.42 17.86 -31.41
N ILE A 681 -37.43 18.66 -31.80
CA ILE A 681 -37.66 19.94 -32.50
C ILE A 681 -38.33 19.70 -33.85
N PHE A 682 -37.89 18.69 -34.62
CA PHE A 682 -38.48 18.40 -35.93
C PHE A 682 -39.78 17.60 -35.87
N GLY A 683 -39.91 16.73 -34.87
CA GLY A 683 -40.98 15.75 -34.76
C GLY A 683 -42.21 16.21 -33.98
N LEU A 684 -42.16 17.33 -33.25
CA LEU A 684 -43.28 17.91 -32.50
C LEU A 684 -43.73 19.24 -33.11
N LYS A 685 -44.73 19.18 -33.99
CA LYS A 685 -45.24 20.36 -34.71
C LYS A 685 -46.53 20.93 -34.11
N ASP A 686 -47.40 20.08 -33.56
CA ASP A 686 -48.63 20.49 -32.87
C ASP A 686 -49.08 19.39 -31.89
N PRO A 687 -49.00 19.59 -30.57
CA PRO A 687 -48.38 20.70 -29.86
C PRO A 687 -46.86 20.82 -30.11
N THR A 688 -46.31 22.03 -30.04
CA THR A 688 -44.88 22.27 -30.31
C THR A 688 -44.01 21.91 -29.11
N TYR A 689 -42.71 21.67 -29.33
CA TYR A 689 -41.78 21.27 -28.27
C TYR A 689 -41.74 22.23 -27.06
N LYS A 690 -41.82 23.56 -27.29
CA LYS A 690 -41.82 24.58 -26.23
C LYS A 690 -43.01 24.48 -25.27
N ASP A 691 -44.12 23.91 -25.74
CA ASP A 691 -45.36 23.76 -24.96
C ASP A 691 -45.27 22.56 -24.01
N SER A 692 -44.13 21.86 -24.01
CA SER A 692 -43.83 20.70 -23.15
C SER A 692 -44.91 19.61 -23.19
N PRO A 693 -45.27 19.11 -24.39
CA PRO A 693 -46.23 18.02 -24.47
C PRO A 693 -45.73 16.75 -23.75
N PRO A 694 -46.62 15.79 -23.42
CA PRO A 694 -46.24 14.60 -22.68
C PRO A 694 -45.07 13.83 -23.30
N GLU A 695 -45.00 13.76 -24.64
CA GLU A 695 -43.86 13.17 -25.34
C GLU A 695 -42.55 13.93 -25.07
N ALA A 696 -42.55 15.27 -25.16
CA ALA A 696 -41.38 16.10 -24.92
C ALA A 696 -40.82 15.90 -23.51
N THR A 697 -41.69 15.95 -22.49
CA THR A 697 -41.28 15.72 -21.11
C THR A 697 -40.73 14.31 -20.92
N PHE A 698 -41.39 13.29 -21.48
CA PHE A 698 -40.97 11.90 -21.38
C PHE A 698 -39.59 11.67 -22.00
N VAL A 699 -39.34 12.22 -23.19
CA VAL A 699 -38.07 12.05 -23.90
C VAL A 699 -36.95 12.92 -23.31
N ASN A 700 -37.27 14.07 -22.71
CA ASN A 700 -36.31 14.83 -21.91
C ASN A 700 -35.84 14.03 -20.68
N VAL A 701 -36.75 13.32 -20.01
CA VAL A 701 -36.39 12.40 -18.92
C VAL A 701 -35.50 11.27 -19.44
N LEU A 702 -35.76 10.71 -20.63
CA LEU A 702 -34.85 9.76 -21.28
C LEU A 702 -33.44 10.36 -21.48
N GLY A 703 -33.33 11.61 -21.94
CA GLY A 703 -32.05 12.31 -22.06
C GLY A 703 -31.31 12.43 -20.72
N LEU A 704 -32.02 12.77 -19.64
CA LEU A 704 -31.46 12.83 -18.29
C LEU A 704 -30.99 11.46 -17.78
N LEU A 705 -31.76 10.39 -18.06
CA LEU A 705 -31.37 9.01 -17.72
C LEU A 705 -30.10 8.58 -18.47
N ILE A 706 -29.98 8.92 -19.75
CA ILE A 706 -28.78 8.66 -20.55
C ILE A 706 -27.55 9.39 -19.96
N ALA A 707 -27.71 10.68 -19.59
CA ALA A 707 -26.63 11.45 -19.00
C ALA A 707 -26.21 10.89 -17.62
N LEU A 708 -27.18 10.53 -16.77
CA LEU A 708 -26.93 9.91 -15.47
C LEU A 708 -26.23 8.56 -15.63
N PHE A 709 -26.70 7.70 -16.53
CA PHE A 709 -26.05 6.42 -16.85
C PHE A 709 -24.59 6.64 -17.25
N GLY A 710 -24.35 7.59 -18.16
CA GLY A 710 -23.01 7.97 -18.59
C GLY A 710 -22.09 8.38 -17.44
N ALA A 711 -22.57 9.26 -16.55
CA ALA A 711 -21.83 9.71 -15.38
C ALA A 711 -21.50 8.55 -14.43
N LEU A 712 -22.44 7.62 -14.20
CA LEU A 712 -22.24 6.44 -13.36
C LEU A 712 -21.18 5.50 -13.95
N ILE A 713 -21.25 5.20 -15.24
CA ILE A 713 -20.28 4.36 -15.94
C ILE A 713 -18.89 5.00 -15.89
N LEU A 714 -18.76 6.30 -16.18
CA LEU A 714 -17.47 7.01 -16.11
C LEU A 714 -16.89 7.02 -14.70
N TRP A 715 -17.73 7.19 -13.67
CA TRP A 715 -17.29 7.11 -12.28
C TRP A 715 -16.77 5.71 -11.92
N ILE A 716 -17.50 4.65 -12.27
CA ILE A 716 -17.05 3.27 -12.08
C ILE A 716 -15.73 3.04 -12.84
N ALA A 717 -15.67 3.51 -14.09
CA ALA A 717 -14.55 3.30 -14.99
C ALA A 717 -13.27 4.03 -14.60
N THR A 718 -13.32 5.02 -13.70
CA THR A 718 -12.16 5.84 -13.31
C THR A 718 -11.66 5.56 -11.89
N ARG A 719 -12.35 4.71 -11.11
CA ARG A 719 -11.94 4.36 -9.75
C ARG A 719 -10.72 3.43 -9.73
N PRO A 720 -9.58 3.84 -9.14
CA PRO A 720 -8.40 2.97 -9.09
C PRO A 720 -8.63 1.69 -8.25
N SER A 721 -9.38 1.80 -7.15
CA SER A 721 -9.69 0.70 -6.24
C SER A 721 -10.59 -0.40 -6.83
N TRP A 722 -11.22 -0.15 -7.98
CA TRP A 722 -12.07 -1.14 -8.66
C TRP A 722 -11.43 -1.64 -9.96
N LYS A 723 -10.14 -1.36 -10.17
CA LYS A 723 -9.42 -1.85 -11.34
C LYS A 723 -9.18 -3.35 -11.14
N ARG A 724 -9.37 -4.15 -12.19
CA ARG A 724 -9.03 -5.58 -12.15
C ARG A 724 -7.60 -5.75 -11.63
N PRO A 725 -7.37 -6.57 -10.60
CA PRO A 725 -6.03 -6.92 -10.16
C PRO A 725 -5.21 -7.56 -11.29
N SER A 726 -3.89 -7.49 -11.22
CA SER A 726 -3.01 -8.21 -12.15
C SER A 726 -3.23 -9.73 -12.04
N GLU A 727 -2.96 -10.48 -13.11
CA GLU A 727 -3.15 -11.95 -13.16
C GLU A 727 -2.45 -12.67 -12.00
N GLN A 728 -1.31 -12.14 -11.56
CA GLN A 728 -0.52 -12.60 -10.42
C GLN A 728 -1.23 -12.49 -9.05
N LEU A 729 -2.32 -11.72 -8.92
CA LEU A 729 -3.11 -11.64 -7.68
C LEU A 729 -4.40 -12.50 -7.73
N LEU A 730 -4.75 -13.03 -8.91
CA LEU A 730 -6.04 -13.69 -9.15
C LEU A 730 -5.92 -15.19 -9.31
N HIS A 731 -4.78 -15.67 -9.78
CA HIS A 731 -4.40 -17.08 -9.66
C HIS A 731 -4.24 -17.50 -8.19
N THR A 732 -3.82 -16.57 -7.31
CA THR A 732 -3.74 -16.74 -5.83
C THR A 732 -5.08 -16.85 -5.10
N LEU A 733 -6.19 -16.57 -5.78
CA LEU A 733 -7.54 -16.64 -5.21
C LEU A 733 -8.43 -17.75 -5.80
N HIS A 734 -8.02 -18.37 -6.91
CA HIS A 734 -8.81 -19.40 -7.60
C HIS A 734 -8.62 -20.81 -7.01
N ASN A 735 -7.52 -21.01 -6.32
CA ASN A 735 -7.10 -22.29 -5.76
C ASN A 735 -7.78 -22.58 -4.39
N ASN A 736 -8.27 -21.53 -3.72
CA ASN A 736 -8.73 -21.55 -2.33
C ASN A 736 -10.26 -21.68 -2.11
N GLU A 737 -11.07 -22.12 -3.07
CA GLU A 737 -12.54 -22.28 -2.87
C GLU A 737 -13.06 -23.69 -3.20
N PRO A 738 -13.72 -24.40 -2.26
CA PRO A 738 -14.18 -25.78 -2.44
C PRO A 738 -15.43 -25.84 -3.32
N ALA A 739 -15.49 -26.86 -4.19
CA ALA A 739 -16.60 -27.09 -5.11
C ALA A 739 -17.94 -27.28 -4.37
N SER A 740 -18.96 -26.51 -4.77
CA SER A 740 -20.33 -26.61 -4.25
C SER A 740 -21.06 -27.80 -4.87
N ASP A 741 -21.47 -28.74 -4.01
CA ASP A 741 -22.19 -29.95 -4.35
C ASP A 741 -23.64 -29.63 -4.76
N SER A 742 -24.03 -30.08 -5.95
CA SER A 742 -25.41 -29.95 -6.46
C SER A 742 -26.09 -31.30 -6.40
N THR A 743 -26.93 -31.47 -5.39
CA THR A 743 -27.78 -32.64 -5.13
C THR A 743 -28.68 -32.96 -6.33
N LYS A 744 -28.49 -34.17 -6.89
CA LYS A 744 -29.56 -34.93 -7.56
C LYS A 744 -29.67 -36.29 -6.89
N THR A 745 -30.77 -36.49 -6.19
CA THR A 745 -31.28 -37.76 -5.65
C THR A 745 -31.97 -38.56 -6.76
N ASP A 746 -31.63 -39.85 -6.88
CA ASP A 746 -32.52 -40.99 -7.24
C ASP A 746 -31.74 -42.29 -6.94
N THR A 747 -31.97 -42.99 -5.82
CA THR A 747 -32.92 -44.09 -5.50
C THR A 747 -32.54 -45.49 -6.04
N ALA A 748 -32.33 -46.43 -5.10
CA ALA A 748 -32.34 -47.92 -5.18
C ALA A 748 -31.25 -48.61 -6.03
N MET A 749 -30.70 -49.79 -5.72
CA MET A 749 -31.14 -50.92 -4.89
C MET A 749 -29.91 -51.80 -4.56
N SER A 750 -29.95 -52.45 -3.39
CA SER A 750 -29.03 -53.52 -2.99
C SER A 750 -29.41 -54.82 -3.70
N GLU A 751 -28.45 -55.55 -4.25
CA GLU A 751 -28.51 -57.01 -4.29
C GLU A 751 -27.11 -57.65 -4.35
N ARG A 752 -26.98 -58.74 -3.59
CA ARG A 752 -25.77 -59.52 -3.33
C ARG A 752 -25.45 -60.45 -4.50
N HIS A 753 -24.16 -60.74 -4.72
CA HIS A 753 -23.69 -62.11 -4.95
C HIS A 753 -22.16 -62.20 -4.77
N ASP A 754 -21.73 -62.89 -3.71
CA ASP A 754 -20.47 -63.65 -3.64
C ASP A 754 -20.63 -64.97 -4.45
N PRO A 755 -19.62 -65.87 -4.58
CA PRO A 755 -18.15 -65.77 -4.50
C PRO A 755 -17.51 -66.39 -5.80
N GLU A 756 -16.20 -66.40 -6.09
CA GLU A 756 -15.13 -67.25 -5.55
C GLU A 756 -13.81 -67.02 -6.36
N PRO A 757 -12.65 -67.47 -5.86
CA PRO A 757 -11.31 -67.11 -6.35
C PRO A 757 -10.63 -68.21 -7.18
N ASN A 758 -9.60 -67.86 -7.97
CA ASN A 758 -8.50 -68.74 -8.40
C ASN A 758 -7.38 -67.86 -9.01
N SER A 759 -6.23 -67.72 -8.34
CA SER A 759 -5.07 -68.63 -8.33
C SER A 759 -4.16 -68.49 -9.57
N GLU A 760 -2.97 -67.96 -9.28
CA GLU A 760 -1.65 -68.44 -9.73
C GLU A 760 -1.11 -68.17 -11.15
N THR A 761 0.00 -67.42 -11.13
CA THR A 761 1.30 -67.70 -11.78
C THR A 761 1.51 -67.42 -13.28
N ARG A 762 2.45 -66.50 -13.57
CA ARG A 762 3.70 -66.67 -14.36
C ARG A 762 4.37 -65.29 -14.52
N ARG A 763 5.50 -65.01 -13.86
CA ARG A 763 6.90 -65.19 -14.32
C ARG A 763 7.19 -64.70 -15.74
N GLY A 764 8.09 -63.72 -15.84
CA GLY A 764 8.76 -63.29 -17.07
C GLY A 764 9.75 -62.15 -16.80
N ASP A 765 10.99 -62.51 -16.48
CA ASP A 765 12.19 -61.65 -16.49
C ASP A 765 12.49 -61.09 -17.89
N GLY A 766 13.23 -59.97 -17.96
CA GLY A 766 14.00 -59.56 -19.15
C GLY A 766 13.95 -58.05 -19.42
N LYS A 767 14.78 -57.22 -18.79
CA LYS A 767 16.13 -56.78 -19.22
C LYS A 767 16.18 -55.84 -20.46
N THR A 768 16.90 -54.74 -20.23
CA THR A 768 17.76 -53.95 -21.17
C THR A 768 17.13 -52.99 -22.19
N GLU A 769 17.47 -51.71 -21.97
CA GLU A 769 18.07 -50.75 -22.93
C GLU A 769 17.46 -50.61 -24.32
N GLU A 770 16.78 -49.49 -24.55
CA GLU A 770 17.26 -48.38 -25.41
C GLU A 770 16.58 -47.06 -25.02
#